data_AF-A0A846C792-F1
#
_entry.id   AF-A0A846C792-F1
#
_cell.length_a   1.000
_cell.length_b   1.000
_cell.length_c   1.000
_cell.angle_alpha   90.00
_cell.angle_beta   90.00
_cell.angle_gamma   90.00
#
_symmetry.space_group_name_H-M   'P 1'
#
loop_
_entity.id
_entity.type
_entity.pdbx_description
1 polymer ?
#
loop_
_entity_poly.entity_id
_entity_poly.type
_entity_poly.pdbx_seq_one_letter_code
_entity_poly.pdbx_strand_id
1 'polypeptide(L)'
;MVTSTPTPTAPGGGILLPGGEAVGTEGDDLVFGSAFSDTFSALGGNDTVFGQEDSDSLLGQDGNDQINGNRGNDTISGGAGDDSLRGGRDADSVVGDAGNDSLFGDRDSDTVRGGEGRDVIYGGRENDDVAGGEDNDFVSGDRGDDTVAGDAGNDTLLGQSGVDIISGGLGLDLISGGEDADSISGDEDNDSLAGNQGNDTLDGGTGDDSLSGGKDDDLLLGGEGSDTLNGERENDTLDGGEANDFLSGGKGNDSLDGGQGDDLLIGGRGDDTLTGGEGEDSFVVVDFEESDNLYTVTDFNTAEDLISLEGGLTFEDLEISNEGSDTIIRNANGETLAILIGVDSTTLNSNNFFPEPVNTEPPVTDPPVTDPPVTDPPVTDPPATDPPVTDPPATDPPVTDPPVTDPPVTDPPVTDPPVTDPPVTDPPVTDPPVTDPPVTDPPATTAPPITPDPGEVTPPSLNEPPTDILLDNDSVEENSEAGTVVGTFTTEDPDVDDFHEYRLIDNAEGRFALDEEQNDQLVVGEGADLDFEEQESFDIQVRTFDNAGENFTKSFTISLINVNDPPEITVPDEQQLVNEGEQLDIVGIQVTDPDAGDGDLEVSLETTNSETIDSNLTLNSTSGLTFTTGDGQADAEIVFTGNLDNINQALSTLSYTGNNSGSDSISISVNDQGNTGEGDAQTDTALIDISINDLPLVATNNELVVNTEETGIIDNTLLETTDDSNTTLIYTVTELPTRGKLLIDGGSFTSFTQGDIEQGLLTYEHDTNDTENDSFSFSVSDQVGGETTDTFEIRVNVPPTVTSNNLSVDEQVQVEITNENLLAEDPDTDAGAETLIYELTELPTSGEIQLDNATLELTDTFTQQDINQGSLTYQGEEVGTDTFSYVVT
;
A
#
# COMPACT_ATOMS: atom_id res chain seq x y z
N MET A 1 -25.88 -5.26 -51.83
CA MET A 1 -24.66 -5.20 -52.67
C MET A 1 -24.04 -3.81 -52.54
N VAL A 2 -23.44 -3.56 -51.38
CA VAL A 2 -22.24 -2.75 -51.27
C VAL A 2 -21.14 -3.80 -51.15
N THR A 3 -20.16 -3.74 -52.04
CA THR A 3 -19.08 -4.71 -52.15
C THR A 3 -18.11 -4.48 -51.01
N SER A 4 -17.88 -5.51 -50.18
CA SER A 4 -16.73 -5.58 -49.27
C SER A 4 -15.46 -5.38 -50.08
N THR A 5 -14.84 -4.22 -49.92
CA THR A 5 -13.41 -4.09 -50.19
C THR A 5 -12.66 -4.95 -49.19
N PRO A 6 -11.59 -5.66 -49.59
CA PRO A 6 -10.79 -6.43 -48.64
C PRO A 6 -10.23 -5.46 -47.60
N THR A 7 -10.53 -5.74 -46.33
CA THR A 7 -9.91 -5.08 -45.17
C THR A 7 -8.39 -5.23 -45.32
N PRO A 8 -7.61 -4.14 -45.30
CA PRO A 8 -6.17 -4.26 -45.34
C PRO A 8 -5.69 -4.94 -44.05
N THR A 9 -5.13 -6.14 -44.17
CA THR A 9 -4.50 -6.84 -43.04
C THR A 9 -3.14 -6.22 -42.74
N ALA A 10 -2.90 -5.86 -41.48
CA ALA A 10 -1.59 -5.46 -40.97
C ALA A 10 -0.58 -6.64 -41.01
N PRO A 11 0.74 -6.39 -40.91
CA PRO A 11 1.69 -7.45 -40.52
C PRO A 11 1.29 -7.95 -39.13
N GLY A 12 0.87 -9.21 -39.02
CA GLY A 12 0.39 -9.79 -37.76
C GLY A 12 -1.08 -10.25 -37.76
N GLY A 13 -1.87 -9.95 -38.80
CA GLY A 13 -3.26 -10.45 -38.92
C GLY A 13 -4.35 -9.44 -38.57
N GLY A 14 -4.02 -8.30 -37.96
CA GLY A 14 -4.99 -7.29 -37.51
C GLY A 14 -5.73 -6.50 -38.59
N ILE A 15 -6.84 -5.88 -38.18
CA ILE A 15 -7.75 -5.03 -38.95
C ILE A 15 -7.15 -3.61 -39.04
N LEU A 16 -6.91 -3.08 -40.26
CA LEU A 16 -6.59 -1.65 -40.44
C LEU A 16 -7.80 -0.87 -40.98
N LEU A 17 -8.13 0.24 -40.33
CA LEU A 17 -9.17 1.16 -40.78
C LEU A 17 -8.64 2.13 -41.84
N PRO A 18 -9.36 2.39 -42.95
CA PRO A 18 -8.99 3.40 -43.93
C PRO A 18 -9.63 4.78 -43.66
N GLY A 19 -10.20 5.00 -42.47
CA GLY A 19 -11.14 6.09 -42.16
C GLY A 19 -12.61 5.64 -42.29
N GLY A 20 -13.38 5.67 -41.20
CA GLY A 20 -14.84 5.46 -41.16
C GLY A 20 -15.32 4.25 -40.33
N GLU A 21 -16.52 3.73 -40.62
CA GLU A 21 -17.17 2.65 -39.86
C GLU A 21 -16.63 1.24 -40.21
N ALA A 22 -16.32 0.45 -39.17
CA ALA A 22 -15.96 -0.97 -39.25
C ALA A 22 -16.53 -1.75 -38.04
N VAL A 23 -16.54 -3.07 -38.17
CA VAL A 23 -17.04 -4.01 -37.15
C VAL A 23 -16.07 -5.21 -37.11
N GLY A 24 -15.75 -5.66 -35.91
CA GLY A 24 -14.94 -6.84 -35.61
C GLY A 24 -15.70 -8.17 -35.80
N THR A 25 -15.25 -9.18 -35.07
CA THR A 25 -15.76 -10.55 -35.04
C THR A 25 -16.15 -10.94 -33.61
N GLU A 26 -16.68 -12.14 -33.41
CA GLU A 26 -17.05 -12.65 -32.07
C GLU A 26 -15.84 -13.29 -31.35
N GLY A 27 -14.62 -12.87 -31.68
CA GLY A 27 -13.40 -13.34 -31.02
C GLY A 27 -12.27 -12.36 -31.25
N ASP A 28 -11.17 -12.55 -30.53
CA ASP A 28 -10.09 -11.57 -30.33
C ASP A 28 -9.58 -10.91 -31.63
N ASP A 29 -9.78 -9.60 -31.71
CA ASP A 29 -9.42 -8.73 -32.81
C ASP A 29 -8.34 -7.73 -32.39
N LEU A 30 -7.28 -7.67 -33.20
CA LEU A 30 -6.29 -6.59 -33.12
C LEU A 30 -6.60 -5.53 -34.18
N VAL A 31 -6.98 -4.33 -33.74
CA VAL A 31 -7.46 -3.25 -34.60
C VAL A 31 -6.56 -2.02 -34.50
N PHE A 32 -6.16 -1.50 -35.67
CA PHE A 32 -5.48 -0.23 -35.80
C PHE A 32 -6.32 0.75 -36.62
N GLY A 33 -6.72 1.83 -35.98
CA GLY A 33 -7.31 3.01 -36.57
C GLY A 33 -6.39 3.73 -37.53
N SER A 34 -6.93 4.76 -38.15
CA SER A 34 -6.30 5.61 -39.14
C SER A 34 -5.97 6.97 -38.55
N ALA A 35 -5.39 7.88 -39.34
CA ALA A 35 -5.16 9.26 -38.88
C ALA A 35 -6.38 10.16 -39.11
N PHE A 36 -7.59 9.59 -39.11
CA PHE A 36 -8.85 10.27 -39.36
C PHE A 36 -9.90 9.61 -38.48
N SER A 37 -10.95 10.36 -38.12
CA SER A 37 -12.09 9.83 -37.38
C SER A 37 -12.59 8.48 -37.90
N ASP A 38 -12.52 7.51 -37.02
CA ASP A 38 -12.91 6.13 -37.17
C ASP A 38 -14.09 5.77 -36.26
N THR A 39 -14.82 4.72 -36.63
CA THR A 39 -15.88 4.17 -35.80
C THR A 39 -15.74 2.66 -35.84
N PHE A 40 -15.49 2.05 -34.68
CA PHE A 40 -15.25 0.62 -34.56
C PHE A 40 -16.10 0.01 -33.45
N SER A 41 -16.51 -1.23 -33.68
CA SER A 41 -17.31 -2.04 -32.77
C SER A 41 -16.71 -3.44 -32.78
N ALA A 42 -16.11 -3.85 -31.67
CA ALA A 42 -15.29 -5.06 -31.57
C ALA A 42 -16.16 -6.33 -31.54
N LEU A 43 -17.27 -6.29 -30.78
CA LEU A 43 -18.35 -7.29 -30.65
C LEU A 43 -18.13 -8.24 -29.47
N GLY A 44 -17.41 -9.33 -29.67
CA GLY A 44 -17.23 -10.34 -28.64
C GLY A 44 -15.78 -10.80 -28.64
N GLY A 45 -15.23 -11.20 -27.50
CA GLY A 45 -13.85 -11.64 -27.38
C GLY A 45 -12.98 -10.58 -26.71
N ASN A 46 -11.70 -10.89 -26.48
CA ASN A 46 -10.79 -9.97 -25.80
C ASN A 46 -10.01 -9.17 -26.85
N ASP A 47 -10.51 -8.00 -27.18
CA ASP A 47 -10.05 -7.21 -28.31
C ASP A 47 -8.96 -6.22 -27.92
N THR A 48 -8.14 -5.82 -28.90
CA THR A 48 -7.14 -4.75 -28.71
C THR A 48 -7.30 -3.70 -29.80
N VAL A 49 -7.73 -2.50 -29.42
CA VAL A 49 -8.14 -1.44 -30.35
C VAL A 49 -7.33 -0.15 -30.13
N PHE A 50 -6.74 0.38 -31.19
CA PHE A 50 -6.01 1.67 -31.17
C PHE A 50 -6.65 2.69 -32.12
N GLY A 51 -7.14 3.83 -31.61
CA GLY A 51 -7.74 4.92 -32.40
C GLY A 51 -6.76 5.67 -33.32
N GLN A 52 -5.65 6.15 -32.73
CA GLN A 52 -4.52 6.86 -33.36
C GLN A 52 -4.62 8.40 -33.35
N GLU A 53 -5.18 9.04 -34.40
CA GLU A 53 -5.29 10.50 -34.48
C GLU A 53 -6.69 10.91 -34.96
N ASP A 54 -7.14 12.10 -34.56
CA ASP A 54 -8.50 12.64 -34.76
C ASP A 54 -9.54 11.91 -33.87
N SER A 55 -10.73 12.49 -33.75
CA SER A 55 -11.79 11.95 -32.88
C SER A 55 -12.39 10.64 -33.39
N ASP A 56 -12.25 9.59 -32.59
CA ASP A 56 -12.70 8.23 -32.87
C ASP A 56 -13.88 7.79 -31.97
N SER A 57 -14.60 6.76 -32.41
CA SER A 57 -15.63 6.09 -31.61
C SER A 57 -15.32 4.60 -31.56
N LEU A 58 -14.92 4.11 -30.40
CA LEU A 58 -14.41 2.76 -30.18
C LEU A 58 -15.31 2.06 -29.16
N LEU A 59 -15.88 0.92 -29.55
CA LEU A 59 -16.77 0.12 -28.69
C LEU A 59 -16.19 -1.29 -28.58
N GLY A 60 -15.91 -1.76 -27.38
CA GLY A 60 -15.52 -3.14 -27.09
C GLY A 60 -16.68 -4.11 -27.27
N GLN A 61 -17.72 -3.95 -26.44
CA GLN A 61 -18.84 -4.86 -26.20
C GLN A 61 -18.48 -6.02 -25.27
N ASP A 62 -18.74 -7.28 -25.61
CA ASP A 62 -18.57 -8.38 -24.67
C ASP A 62 -17.11 -8.88 -24.68
N GLY A 63 -16.50 -9.10 -23.51
CA GLY A 63 -15.12 -9.57 -23.36
C GLY A 63 -14.25 -8.58 -22.58
N ASN A 64 -13.00 -8.96 -22.33
CA ASN A 64 -12.04 -8.13 -21.60
C ASN A 64 -11.14 -7.39 -22.61
N ASP A 65 -11.51 -6.16 -22.92
CA ASP A 65 -10.95 -5.39 -24.03
C ASP A 65 -9.84 -4.43 -23.60
N GLN A 66 -8.87 -4.20 -24.50
CA GLN A 66 -7.84 -3.18 -24.36
C GLN A 66 -8.03 -2.10 -25.42
N ILE A 67 -8.51 -0.92 -25.02
CA ILE A 67 -8.84 0.16 -25.96
C ILE A 67 -8.05 1.43 -25.65
N ASN A 68 -7.41 2.00 -26.67
CA ASN A 68 -6.62 3.23 -26.55
C ASN A 68 -6.97 4.23 -27.67
N GLY A 69 -7.56 5.37 -27.30
CA GLY A 69 -7.92 6.46 -28.22
C GLY A 69 -6.70 7.13 -28.86
N ASN A 70 -5.71 7.47 -28.03
CA ASN A 70 -4.45 8.16 -28.33
C ASN A 70 -4.54 9.68 -28.48
N ARG A 71 -5.11 10.22 -29.57
CA ARG A 71 -5.13 11.66 -29.83
C ARG A 71 -6.42 12.07 -30.51
N GLY A 72 -6.96 13.18 -30.02
CA GLY A 72 -8.21 13.73 -30.52
C GLY A 72 -9.33 13.32 -29.59
N ASN A 73 -10.46 14.02 -29.67
CA ASN A 73 -11.56 13.81 -28.74
C ASN A 73 -12.28 12.49 -29.04
N ASP A 74 -11.92 11.45 -28.32
CA ASP A 74 -12.35 10.09 -28.55
C ASP A 74 -13.57 9.74 -27.69
N THR A 75 -14.36 8.77 -28.15
CA THR A 75 -15.47 8.19 -27.40
C THR A 75 -15.23 6.69 -27.31
N ILE A 76 -14.96 6.20 -26.10
CA ILE A 76 -14.58 4.83 -25.80
C ILE A 76 -15.63 4.24 -24.87
N SER A 77 -16.10 3.03 -25.16
CA SER A 77 -16.92 2.21 -24.26
C SER A 77 -16.36 0.79 -24.25
N GLY A 78 -16.11 0.26 -23.05
CA GLY A 78 -15.63 -1.09 -22.79
C GLY A 78 -16.71 -2.09 -23.12
N GLY A 79 -17.78 -2.12 -22.31
CA GLY A 79 -18.95 -2.93 -22.58
C GLY A 79 -19.23 -3.88 -21.43
N ALA A 80 -19.11 -5.18 -21.64
CA ALA A 80 -19.29 -6.18 -20.61
C ALA A 80 -18.03 -7.01 -20.48
N GLY A 81 -17.41 -7.05 -19.31
CA GLY A 81 -16.12 -7.70 -19.07
C GLY A 81 -15.17 -6.76 -18.33
N ASP A 82 -14.02 -7.26 -17.89
CA ASP A 82 -13.05 -6.44 -17.17
C ASP A 82 -12.12 -5.75 -18.20
N ASP A 83 -12.39 -4.48 -18.49
CA ASP A 83 -11.78 -3.73 -19.59
C ASP A 83 -10.61 -2.83 -19.16
N SER A 84 -9.70 -2.54 -20.09
CA SER A 84 -8.63 -1.55 -19.92
C SER A 84 -8.73 -0.46 -20.98
N LEU A 85 -9.15 0.73 -20.55
CA LEU A 85 -9.55 1.82 -21.42
C LEU A 85 -8.68 3.07 -21.19
N ARG A 86 -8.23 3.68 -22.28
CA ARG A 86 -7.39 4.89 -22.25
C ARG A 86 -7.84 5.91 -23.28
N GLY A 87 -8.21 7.12 -22.83
CA GLY A 87 -8.53 8.27 -23.69
C GLY A 87 -7.29 8.75 -24.44
N GLY A 88 -6.36 9.36 -23.71
CA GLY A 88 -5.02 9.65 -24.20
C GLY A 88 -4.68 11.14 -24.25
N ARG A 89 -5.17 11.88 -25.23
CA ARG A 89 -4.87 13.31 -25.38
C ARG A 89 -6.04 14.00 -26.04
N ASP A 90 -6.25 15.24 -25.62
CA ASP A 90 -7.44 16.03 -25.96
C ASP A 90 -8.67 15.47 -25.21
N ALA A 91 -9.75 16.26 -25.14
CA ALA A 91 -10.88 15.92 -24.27
C ALA A 91 -11.68 14.69 -24.75
N ASP A 92 -11.61 13.62 -23.98
CA ASP A 92 -12.12 12.28 -24.27
C ASP A 92 -13.37 11.92 -23.43
N SER A 93 -14.10 10.91 -23.88
CA SER A 93 -15.21 10.30 -23.15
C SER A 93 -14.96 8.81 -23.05
N VAL A 94 -14.72 8.30 -21.84
CA VAL A 94 -14.37 6.90 -21.57
C VAL A 94 -15.41 6.31 -20.63
N VAL A 95 -15.97 5.16 -20.97
CA VAL A 95 -16.99 4.46 -20.17
C VAL A 95 -16.61 2.98 -20.05
N GLY A 96 -16.57 2.43 -18.84
CA GLY A 96 -16.30 1.02 -18.58
C GLY A 96 -17.50 0.13 -18.94
N ASP A 97 -18.68 0.56 -18.48
CA ASP A 97 -19.97 -0.13 -18.57
C ASP A 97 -20.15 -1.23 -17.50
N ALA A 98 -19.91 -2.51 -17.74
CA ALA A 98 -20.13 -3.55 -16.73
C ALA A 98 -18.91 -4.47 -16.60
N GLY A 99 -18.35 -4.60 -15.40
CA GLY A 99 -17.12 -5.33 -15.15
C GLY A 99 -16.25 -4.60 -14.15
N ASN A 100 -15.06 -5.12 -13.85
CA ASN A 100 -14.08 -4.42 -13.02
C ASN A 100 -13.06 -3.77 -13.95
N ASP A 101 -13.29 -2.52 -14.29
CA ASP A 101 -12.60 -1.85 -15.36
C ASP A 101 -11.42 -0.99 -14.86
N SER A 102 -10.43 -0.81 -15.73
CA SER A 102 -9.30 0.11 -15.51
C SER A 102 -9.32 1.24 -16.53
N LEU A 103 -9.66 2.45 -16.08
CA LEU A 103 -9.92 3.61 -16.94
C LEU A 103 -8.91 4.74 -16.71
N PHE A 104 -8.43 5.34 -17.80
CA PHE A 104 -7.52 6.48 -17.79
C PHE A 104 -7.99 7.57 -18.75
N GLY A 105 -8.23 8.79 -18.26
CA GLY A 105 -8.44 9.97 -19.10
C GLY A 105 -7.14 10.46 -19.76
N ASP A 106 -6.09 10.55 -18.95
CA ASP A 106 -4.71 10.99 -19.25
C ASP A 106 -4.46 12.50 -19.30
N ARG A 107 -4.92 13.22 -20.34
CA ARG A 107 -4.54 14.62 -20.54
C ARG A 107 -5.65 15.40 -21.20
N ASP A 108 -5.72 16.67 -20.80
CA ASP A 108 -6.81 17.57 -21.14
C ASP A 108 -8.13 17.11 -20.47
N SER A 109 -9.15 17.96 -20.49
CA SER A 109 -10.38 17.72 -19.72
C SER A 109 -11.22 16.56 -20.25
N ASP A 110 -11.28 15.47 -19.49
CA ASP A 110 -11.92 14.22 -19.87
C ASP A 110 -13.23 13.97 -19.12
N THR A 111 -14.04 13.04 -19.63
CA THR A 111 -15.21 12.48 -18.94
C THR A 111 -15.04 10.98 -18.82
N VAL A 112 -14.87 10.48 -17.59
CA VAL A 112 -14.61 9.05 -17.33
C VAL A 112 -15.71 8.48 -16.43
N ARG A 113 -16.24 7.31 -16.76
CA ARG A 113 -17.30 6.63 -15.99
C ARG A 113 -16.98 5.14 -15.87
N GLY A 114 -16.93 4.59 -14.67
CA GLY A 114 -16.75 3.17 -14.43
C GLY A 114 -17.97 2.38 -14.90
N GLY A 115 -19.03 2.35 -14.10
CA GLY A 115 -20.28 1.69 -14.47
C GLY A 115 -20.76 0.74 -13.38
N GLU A 116 -21.09 -0.50 -13.73
CA GLU A 116 -21.35 -1.57 -12.75
C GLU A 116 -20.07 -2.36 -12.49
N GLY A 117 -19.67 -2.56 -11.24
CA GLY A 117 -18.52 -3.39 -10.86
C GLY A 117 -17.46 -2.58 -10.11
N ARG A 118 -16.36 -3.22 -9.67
CA ARG A 118 -15.31 -2.52 -8.92
C ARG A 118 -14.30 -1.94 -9.89
N ASP A 119 -14.37 -0.63 -10.10
CA ASP A 119 -13.57 0.07 -11.08
C ASP A 119 -12.36 0.78 -10.47
N VAL A 120 -11.34 0.97 -11.30
CA VAL A 120 -10.15 1.76 -10.99
C VAL A 120 -10.03 2.88 -12.03
N ILE A 121 -10.23 4.12 -11.59
CA ILE A 121 -10.38 5.28 -12.47
C ILE A 121 -9.34 6.35 -12.15
N TYR A 122 -8.65 6.84 -13.18
CA TYR A 122 -7.75 7.99 -13.12
C TYR A 122 -8.17 9.04 -14.15
N GLY A 123 -8.55 10.24 -13.68
CA GLY A 123 -8.87 11.40 -14.53
C GLY A 123 -7.66 11.85 -15.34
N GLY A 124 -6.55 12.11 -14.65
CA GLY A 124 -5.26 12.37 -15.25
C GLY A 124 -4.78 13.82 -15.07
N ARG A 125 -4.98 14.68 -16.06
CA ARG A 125 -4.48 16.06 -15.98
C ARG A 125 -5.50 17.00 -16.57
N GLU A 126 -5.42 18.24 -16.09
CA GLU A 126 -6.43 19.25 -16.39
C GLU A 126 -7.76 18.86 -15.75
N ASN A 127 -8.85 19.56 -16.05
CA ASN A 127 -10.07 19.49 -15.24
C ASN A 127 -11.00 18.39 -15.75
N ASP A 128 -11.12 17.32 -15.01
CA ASP A 128 -11.81 16.09 -15.40
C ASP A 128 -13.17 15.94 -14.70
N ASP A 129 -14.07 15.19 -15.32
CA ASP A 129 -15.38 14.81 -14.77
C ASP A 129 -15.40 13.27 -14.67
N VAL A 130 -15.17 12.72 -13.48
CA VAL A 130 -14.98 11.29 -13.24
C VAL A 130 -16.03 10.74 -12.27
N ALA A 131 -16.55 9.54 -12.54
CA ALA A 131 -17.43 8.86 -11.58
C ALA A 131 -17.20 7.34 -11.58
N GLY A 132 -17.25 6.74 -10.39
CA GLY A 132 -17.16 5.29 -10.14
C GLY A 132 -18.36 4.57 -10.73
N GLY A 133 -19.51 4.63 -10.05
CA GLY A 133 -20.75 4.03 -10.53
C GLY A 133 -21.46 3.22 -9.45
N GLU A 134 -21.80 1.97 -9.75
CA GLU A 134 -22.32 1.01 -8.77
C GLU A 134 -21.17 0.11 -8.29
N ASP A 135 -21.24 -0.34 -7.04
CA ASP A 135 -20.22 -1.13 -6.33
C ASP A 135 -19.02 -0.28 -5.85
N ASN A 136 -18.05 -0.93 -5.20
CA ASN A 136 -17.01 -0.22 -4.44
C ASN A 136 -15.83 0.14 -5.33
N ASP A 137 -15.64 1.41 -5.63
CA ASP A 137 -14.70 1.91 -6.63
C ASP A 137 -13.48 2.62 -6.04
N PHE A 138 -12.42 2.68 -6.85
CA PHE A 138 -11.31 3.61 -6.64
C PHE A 138 -11.33 4.69 -7.73
N VAL A 139 -11.46 5.95 -7.34
CA VAL A 139 -11.53 7.07 -8.28
C VAL A 139 -10.56 8.17 -7.87
N SER A 140 -9.70 8.59 -8.80
CA SER A 140 -8.86 9.77 -8.61
C SER A 140 -9.01 10.82 -9.72
N GLY A 141 -9.16 12.09 -9.33
CA GLY A 141 -9.09 13.25 -10.23
C GLY A 141 -7.68 13.52 -10.74
N ASP A 142 -6.66 13.15 -9.97
CA ASP A 142 -5.24 13.44 -10.20
C ASP A 142 -4.90 14.94 -10.15
N ARG A 143 -4.80 15.63 -11.28
CA ARG A 143 -4.29 17.00 -11.29
C ARG A 143 -5.17 17.89 -12.15
N GLY A 144 -6.02 18.66 -11.50
CA GLY A 144 -6.98 19.51 -12.16
C GLY A 144 -7.82 20.24 -11.14
N ASP A 145 -8.76 21.05 -11.62
CA ASP A 145 -9.92 21.34 -10.77
C ASP A 145 -11.01 20.35 -11.22
N ASP A 146 -11.10 19.22 -10.52
CA ASP A 146 -11.80 18.02 -10.97
C ASP A 146 -13.20 17.92 -10.34
N THR A 147 -14.07 17.15 -10.99
CA THR A 147 -15.36 16.72 -10.42
C THR A 147 -15.33 15.21 -10.29
N VAL A 148 -15.36 14.72 -9.06
CA VAL A 148 -15.21 13.30 -8.70
C VAL A 148 -16.48 12.82 -7.99
N ALA A 149 -17.02 11.67 -8.40
CA ALA A 149 -18.17 11.04 -7.74
C ALA A 149 -17.94 9.54 -7.51
N GLY A 150 -18.30 9.04 -6.32
CA GLY A 150 -18.37 7.59 -6.05
C GLY A 150 -19.65 6.97 -6.60
N ASP A 151 -20.78 7.66 -6.42
CA ASP A 151 -22.15 7.25 -6.74
C ASP A 151 -22.72 6.23 -5.74
N ALA A 152 -22.63 4.92 -5.95
CA ALA A 152 -23.23 3.93 -5.04
C ALA A 152 -22.27 2.79 -4.75
N GLY A 153 -21.79 2.69 -3.52
CA GLY A 153 -20.69 1.80 -3.19
C GLY A 153 -20.04 2.23 -1.89
N ASN A 154 -19.05 1.48 -1.43
CA ASN A 154 -18.11 2.01 -0.45
C ASN A 154 -16.85 2.39 -1.21
N ASP A 155 -16.73 3.66 -1.56
CA ASP A 155 -15.77 4.15 -2.53
C ASP A 155 -14.53 4.77 -1.89
N THR A 156 -13.42 4.78 -2.62
CA THR A 156 -12.21 5.53 -2.27
C THR A 156 -11.99 6.62 -3.30
N LEU A 157 -12.13 7.87 -2.87
CA LEU A 157 -12.12 9.04 -3.75
C LEU A 157 -10.96 9.98 -3.41
N LEU A 158 -10.16 10.34 -4.42
CA LEU A 158 -8.99 11.21 -4.26
C LEU A 158 -9.02 12.39 -5.25
N GLY A 159 -9.15 13.63 -4.76
CA GLY A 159 -9.02 14.85 -5.59
C GLY A 159 -7.58 15.08 -6.05
N GLN A 160 -6.63 14.94 -5.12
CA GLN A 160 -5.20 15.15 -5.28
C GLN A 160 -4.78 16.62 -5.40
N SER A 161 -4.63 17.21 -6.59
CA SER A 161 -4.09 18.57 -6.72
C SER A 161 -4.97 19.48 -7.55
N GLY A 162 -5.52 20.51 -6.92
CA GLY A 162 -6.26 21.61 -7.51
C GLY A 162 -7.59 21.80 -6.77
N VAL A 163 -8.52 22.57 -7.33
CA VAL A 163 -9.76 22.90 -6.60
C VAL A 163 -10.86 21.92 -6.98
N ASP A 164 -11.03 20.89 -6.18
CA ASP A 164 -11.86 19.74 -6.53
C ASP A 164 -13.28 19.81 -5.95
N ILE A 165 -14.21 19.15 -6.64
CA ILE A 165 -15.57 18.91 -6.17
C ILE A 165 -15.75 17.40 -6.07
N ILE A 166 -15.92 16.88 -4.86
CA ILE A 166 -15.99 15.43 -4.59
C ILE A 166 -17.32 15.09 -3.88
N SER A 167 -17.97 14.02 -4.31
CA SER A 167 -19.21 13.48 -3.72
C SER A 167 -19.08 11.97 -3.55
N GLY A 168 -19.25 11.48 -2.33
CA GLY A 168 -19.25 10.05 -1.99
C GLY A 168 -20.44 9.35 -2.63
N GLY A 169 -21.64 9.65 -2.10
CA GLY A 169 -22.89 9.18 -2.67
C GLY A 169 -23.65 8.29 -1.68
N LEU A 170 -23.88 7.03 -2.04
CA LEU A 170 -24.48 6.05 -1.15
C LEU A 170 -23.44 5.05 -0.69
N GLY A 171 -23.21 4.93 0.62
CA GLY A 171 -22.41 3.87 1.21
C GLY A 171 -21.34 4.44 2.14
N LEU A 172 -20.36 3.62 2.53
CA LEU A 172 -19.32 4.07 3.48
C LEU A 172 -18.09 4.50 2.70
N ASP A 173 -17.95 5.79 2.48
CA ASP A 173 -16.94 6.35 1.60
C ASP A 173 -15.69 6.86 2.34
N LEU A 174 -14.55 6.72 1.68
CA LEU A 174 -13.27 7.28 2.10
C LEU A 174 -12.85 8.36 1.10
N ILE A 175 -12.87 9.62 1.52
CA ILE A 175 -12.68 10.76 0.63
C ILE A 175 -11.52 11.64 1.09
N SER A 176 -10.64 12.00 0.16
CA SER A 176 -9.54 12.92 0.38
C SER A 176 -9.51 14.01 -0.70
N GLY A 177 -9.59 15.28 -0.28
CA GLY A 177 -9.45 16.47 -1.14
C GLY A 177 -8.04 16.56 -1.71
N GLY A 178 -7.07 16.90 -0.87
CA GLY A 178 -5.65 16.88 -1.23
C GLY A 178 -4.98 18.24 -1.06
N GLU A 179 -4.45 18.81 -2.13
CA GLU A 179 -3.89 20.16 -2.17
C GLU A 179 -4.85 21.14 -2.83
N ASP A 180 -4.88 22.37 -2.31
CA ASP A 180 -5.76 23.47 -2.72
C ASP A 180 -7.17 23.36 -2.13
N ALA A 181 -8.07 24.30 -2.44
CA ALA A 181 -9.30 24.51 -1.67
C ALA A 181 -10.47 23.69 -2.23
N ASP A 182 -10.81 22.59 -1.56
CA ASP A 182 -11.73 21.58 -2.05
C ASP A 182 -13.15 21.69 -1.50
N SER A 183 -14.11 21.09 -2.21
CA SER A 183 -15.50 20.96 -1.79
C SER A 183 -15.88 19.49 -1.77
N ILE A 184 -16.05 18.92 -0.58
CA ILE A 184 -16.25 17.49 -0.35
C ILE A 184 -17.61 17.24 0.31
N SER A 185 -18.34 16.25 -0.17
CA SER A 185 -19.62 15.78 0.37
C SER A 185 -19.57 14.26 0.58
N GLY A 186 -19.90 13.77 1.78
CA GLY A 186 -20.08 12.34 2.06
C GLY A 186 -21.39 11.81 1.49
N ASP A 187 -22.46 12.59 1.68
CA ASP A 187 -23.84 12.30 1.26
C ASP A 187 -24.62 11.37 2.23
N GLU A 188 -24.86 10.10 1.90
CA GLU A 188 -25.64 9.17 2.75
C GLU A 188 -24.76 8.04 3.32
N ASP A 189 -25.02 7.66 4.57
CA ASP A 189 -24.28 6.65 5.37
C ASP A 189 -23.02 7.23 6.05
N ASN A 190 -22.22 6.42 6.74
CA ASN A 190 -21.17 6.90 7.64
C ASN A 190 -19.82 7.04 6.91
N ASP A 191 -19.41 8.27 6.64
CA ASP A 191 -18.28 8.57 5.78
C ASP A 191 -17.03 9.06 6.52
N SER A 192 -15.88 8.97 5.86
CA SER A 192 -14.60 9.49 6.32
C SER A 192 -14.03 10.49 5.32
N LEU A 193 -14.03 11.77 5.69
CA LEU A 193 -13.63 12.90 4.83
C LEU A 193 -12.36 13.58 5.36
N ALA A 194 -11.41 13.85 4.47
CA ALA A 194 -10.20 14.63 4.77
C ALA A 194 -9.98 15.75 3.73
N GLY A 195 -9.91 17.01 4.17
CA GLY A 195 -9.55 18.15 3.32
C GLY A 195 -8.06 18.15 2.96
N ASN A 196 -7.22 17.99 3.99
CA ASN A 196 -5.75 17.99 3.97
C ASN A 196 -5.12 19.39 3.90
N GLN A 197 -4.83 19.93 2.72
CA GLN A 197 -4.17 21.24 2.60
C GLN A 197 -5.00 22.14 1.72
N GLY A 198 -5.65 23.14 2.31
CA GLY A 198 -6.56 23.97 1.55
C GLY A 198 -7.44 24.77 2.48
N ASN A 199 -8.26 25.64 1.91
CA ASN A 199 -9.37 26.18 2.66
C ASN A 199 -10.60 25.39 2.24
N ASP A 200 -10.79 24.24 2.89
CA ASP A 200 -11.67 23.20 2.42
C ASP A 200 -13.09 23.37 2.97
N THR A 201 -14.06 22.83 2.25
CA THR A 201 -15.44 22.72 2.70
C THR A 201 -15.84 21.26 2.69
N LEU A 202 -16.09 20.69 3.87
CA LEU A 202 -16.49 19.31 4.07
C LEU A 202 -17.93 19.28 4.61
N ASP A 203 -18.78 18.46 4.01
CA ASP A 203 -20.16 18.19 4.42
C ASP A 203 -20.34 16.68 4.58
N GLY A 204 -20.52 16.18 5.81
CA GLY A 204 -20.70 14.75 6.09
C GLY A 204 -22.00 14.24 5.46
N GLY A 205 -23.10 14.90 5.78
CA GLY A 205 -24.40 14.64 5.17
C GLY A 205 -25.33 13.94 6.14
N THR A 206 -25.67 12.69 5.89
CA THR A 206 -26.45 11.88 6.83
C THR A 206 -25.69 10.63 7.20
N GLY A 207 -25.46 10.37 8.48
CA GLY A 207 -24.57 9.30 8.91
C GLY A 207 -23.92 9.66 10.24
N ASP A 208 -23.19 8.74 10.84
CA ASP A 208 -22.24 9.09 11.89
C ASP A 208 -20.86 9.28 11.23
N ASP A 209 -20.52 10.52 10.86
CA ASP A 209 -19.41 10.85 9.96
C ASP A 209 -18.12 11.24 10.69
N SER A 210 -16.98 11.12 10.01
CA SER A 210 -15.66 11.53 10.50
C SER A 210 -15.00 12.51 9.54
N LEU A 211 -14.87 13.77 9.94
CA LEU A 211 -14.34 14.87 9.13
C LEU A 211 -13.03 15.42 9.72
N SER A 212 -11.99 15.56 8.88
CA SER A 212 -10.76 16.29 9.21
C SER A 212 -10.48 17.41 8.22
N GLY A 213 -10.33 18.64 8.70
CA GLY A 213 -9.98 19.82 7.88
C GLY A 213 -8.53 19.73 7.40
N GLY A 214 -7.58 19.80 8.33
CA GLY A 214 -6.16 19.56 8.07
C GLY A 214 -5.31 20.80 8.30
N LYS A 215 -4.90 21.47 7.22
CA LYS A 215 -4.13 22.73 7.27
C LYS A 215 -4.93 23.83 6.60
N ASP A 216 -4.67 25.05 7.05
CA ASP A 216 -5.32 26.28 6.57
C ASP A 216 -6.79 26.39 7.08
N ASP A 217 -7.52 27.45 6.71
CA ASP A 217 -8.79 27.77 7.40
C ASP A 217 -9.98 27.00 6.75
N ASP A 218 -10.53 26.00 7.45
CA ASP A 218 -11.53 25.05 6.94
C ASP A 218 -12.98 25.29 7.43
N LEU A 219 -13.95 24.74 6.68
CA LEU A 219 -15.36 24.65 7.04
C LEU A 219 -15.80 23.18 7.07
N LEU A 220 -16.17 22.69 8.25
CA LEU A 220 -16.67 21.33 8.45
C LEU A 220 -18.13 21.38 8.90
N LEU A 221 -18.99 20.61 8.23
CA LEU A 221 -20.41 20.43 8.55
C LEU A 221 -20.64 18.93 8.77
N GLY A 222 -21.07 18.52 9.97
CA GLY A 222 -21.37 17.12 10.28
C GLY A 222 -22.65 16.68 9.58
N GLY A 223 -23.79 17.24 9.98
CA GLY A 223 -25.06 17.03 9.30
C GLY A 223 -26.08 16.33 10.19
N GLU A 224 -26.70 15.26 9.69
CA GLU A 224 -27.59 14.41 10.48
C GLU A 224 -26.83 13.19 11.02
N GLY A 225 -26.70 13.04 12.33
CA GLY A 225 -26.14 11.85 12.97
C GLY A 225 -25.01 12.22 13.93
N SER A 226 -24.37 11.23 14.54
CA SER A 226 -23.42 11.48 15.61
C SER A 226 -22.00 11.61 15.07
N ASP A 227 -21.58 12.85 14.80
CA ASP A 227 -20.41 13.14 13.98
C ASP A 227 -19.14 13.43 14.80
N THR A 228 -17.99 13.23 14.16
CA THR A 228 -16.66 13.57 14.69
C THR A 228 -15.97 14.54 13.75
N LEU A 229 -15.81 15.79 14.19
CA LEU A 229 -15.19 16.87 13.41
C LEU A 229 -13.89 17.33 14.05
N ASN A 230 -12.82 17.43 13.25
CA ASN A 230 -11.52 17.94 13.67
C ASN A 230 -10.97 18.99 12.70
N GLY A 231 -10.81 20.24 13.15
CA GLY A 231 -10.23 21.33 12.35
C GLY A 231 -8.71 21.20 12.14
N GLU A 232 -8.01 20.62 13.13
CA GLU A 232 -6.55 20.48 13.19
C GLU A 232 -5.75 21.80 13.34
N ARG A 233 -5.51 22.56 12.28
CA ARG A 233 -4.59 23.72 12.30
C ARG A 233 -5.23 24.90 11.58
N GLU A 234 -4.79 26.10 11.98
CA GLU A 234 -5.32 27.36 11.48
C GLU A 234 -6.76 27.58 11.96
N ASN A 235 -7.51 28.58 11.45
CA ASN A 235 -8.77 29.01 12.09
C ASN A 235 -9.98 28.35 11.42
N ASP A 236 -10.57 27.39 12.11
CA ASP A 236 -11.60 26.53 11.53
C ASP A 236 -13.02 26.90 11.97
N THR A 237 -13.99 26.54 11.14
CA THR A 237 -15.42 26.63 11.46
C THR A 237 -16.04 25.25 11.41
N LEU A 238 -16.55 24.77 12.55
CA LEU A 238 -17.16 23.45 12.70
C LEU A 238 -18.63 23.61 13.12
N ASP A 239 -19.54 22.89 12.46
CA ASP A 239 -20.98 22.79 12.78
C ASP A 239 -21.34 21.30 12.89
N GLY A 240 -21.70 20.82 14.09
CA GLY A 240 -22.03 19.42 14.36
C GLY A 240 -23.32 19.00 13.66
N GLY A 241 -24.42 19.67 14.00
CA GLY A 241 -25.69 19.52 13.29
C GLY A 241 -26.78 18.90 14.15
N GLU A 242 -27.31 17.74 13.79
CA GLU A 242 -28.29 16.99 14.59
C GLU A 242 -27.67 15.75 15.22
N ALA A 243 -28.07 15.44 16.46
CA ALA A 243 -27.56 14.36 17.30
C ALA A 243 -26.30 14.76 18.06
N ASN A 244 -25.66 13.79 18.72
CA ASN A 244 -24.63 14.09 19.71
C ASN A 244 -23.26 14.05 19.04
N ASP A 245 -22.58 15.19 18.98
CA ASP A 245 -21.39 15.36 18.17
C ASP A 245 -20.11 15.57 19.00
N PHE A 246 -18.98 15.24 18.39
CA PHE A 246 -17.64 15.53 18.89
C PHE A 246 -16.97 16.56 17.99
N LEU A 247 -16.67 17.75 18.52
CA LEU A 247 -16.01 18.82 17.77
C LEU A 247 -14.68 19.19 18.42
N SER A 248 -13.60 19.19 17.63
CA SER A 248 -12.26 19.61 18.01
C SER A 248 -11.73 20.68 17.05
N GLY A 249 -11.53 21.92 17.52
CA GLY A 249 -10.97 23.01 16.71
C GLY A 249 -9.50 22.79 16.37
N GLY A 250 -8.69 22.39 17.37
CA GLY A 250 -7.28 22.08 17.15
C GLY A 250 -6.38 23.27 17.49
N LYS A 251 -5.68 23.85 16.52
CA LYS A 251 -4.78 25.00 16.71
C LYS A 251 -5.25 26.18 15.87
N GLY A 252 -5.89 27.15 16.49
CA GLY A 252 -6.36 28.31 15.77
C GLY A 252 -7.18 29.23 16.64
N ASN A 253 -7.94 30.11 16.02
CA ASN A 253 -9.04 30.79 16.70
C ASN A 253 -10.32 30.23 16.10
N ASP A 254 -10.80 29.15 16.69
CA ASP A 254 -11.77 28.29 16.03
C ASP A 254 -13.20 28.69 16.40
N SER A 255 -14.16 28.36 15.55
CA SER A 255 -15.59 28.60 15.75
C SER A 255 -16.35 27.28 15.70
N LEU A 256 -16.78 26.78 16.85
CA LEU A 256 -17.50 25.51 16.98
C LEU A 256 -18.96 25.76 17.37
N ASP A 257 -19.89 25.13 16.65
CA ASP A 257 -21.33 25.07 16.96
C ASP A 257 -21.76 23.60 17.05
N GLY A 258 -22.22 23.14 18.22
CA GLY A 258 -22.64 21.74 18.43
C GLY A 258 -23.95 21.43 17.71
N GLY A 259 -24.94 22.32 17.84
CA GLY A 259 -26.21 22.19 17.13
C GLY A 259 -27.31 21.61 18.02
N GLN A 260 -27.91 20.49 17.62
CA GLN A 260 -28.98 19.81 18.37
C GLN A 260 -28.46 18.50 18.95
N GLY A 261 -28.23 18.41 20.23
CA GLY A 261 -27.73 17.17 20.83
C GLY A 261 -27.04 17.43 22.14
N ASP A 262 -26.50 16.37 22.74
CA ASP A 262 -25.64 16.48 23.90
C ASP A 262 -24.17 16.43 23.43
N ASP A 263 -23.59 17.60 23.11
CA ASP A 263 -22.35 17.70 22.33
C ASP A 263 -21.08 17.87 23.19
N LEU A 264 -19.93 17.47 22.64
CA LEU A 264 -18.60 17.68 23.24
C LEU A 264 -17.76 18.63 22.39
N LEU A 265 -17.50 19.82 22.90
CA LEU A 265 -16.74 20.86 22.21
C LEU A 265 -15.36 21.09 22.83
N ILE A 266 -14.32 20.96 22.03
CA ILE A 266 -12.92 21.18 22.38
C ILE A 266 -12.35 22.26 21.45
N GLY A 267 -12.22 23.50 21.93
CA GLY A 267 -11.59 24.56 21.12
C GLY A 267 -10.12 24.25 20.79
N GLY A 268 -9.35 23.84 21.80
CA GLY A 268 -7.94 23.53 21.62
C GLY A 268 -7.04 24.74 21.91
N ARG A 269 -6.08 25.02 21.01
CA ARG A 269 -5.09 26.08 21.18
C ARG A 269 -5.46 27.35 20.41
N GLY A 270 -5.91 28.35 21.15
CA GLY A 270 -5.98 29.75 20.75
C GLY A 270 -7.24 30.42 21.30
N ASP A 271 -7.74 31.48 20.65
CA ASP A 271 -8.94 32.18 21.11
C ASP A 271 -10.20 31.62 20.42
N ASP A 272 -10.82 30.61 21.04
CA ASP A 272 -11.93 29.87 20.44
C ASP A 272 -13.31 30.41 20.83
N THR A 273 -14.27 30.30 19.90
CA THR A 273 -15.69 30.59 20.12
C THR A 273 -16.49 29.30 20.08
N LEU A 274 -17.20 28.97 21.17
CA LEU A 274 -17.93 27.72 21.32
C LEU A 274 -19.42 28.01 21.55
N THR A 275 -20.29 27.31 20.82
CA THR A 275 -21.75 27.37 20.95
C THR A 275 -22.26 25.95 21.10
N GLY A 276 -22.96 25.65 22.19
CA GLY A 276 -23.45 24.28 22.44
C GLY A 276 -24.72 23.99 21.64
N GLY A 277 -25.68 24.91 21.68
CA GLY A 277 -26.96 24.75 21.00
C GLY A 277 -28.06 24.18 21.91
N GLU A 278 -28.82 23.20 21.40
CA GLU A 278 -29.91 22.54 22.13
C GLU A 278 -29.46 21.20 22.73
N GLY A 279 -29.19 21.12 24.03
CA GLY A 279 -29.06 19.86 24.76
C GLY A 279 -28.23 19.99 26.03
N GLU A 280 -27.70 18.89 26.54
CA GLU A 280 -26.75 18.89 27.68
C GLU A 280 -25.30 18.86 27.15
N ASP A 281 -24.74 20.04 26.86
CA ASP A 281 -23.43 20.15 26.21
C ASP A 281 -22.26 20.19 27.20
N SER A 282 -21.08 19.75 26.74
CA SER A 282 -19.83 19.75 27.49
C SER A 282 -18.75 20.57 26.78
N PHE A 283 -18.32 21.67 27.42
CA PHE A 283 -17.24 22.53 26.93
C PHE A 283 -15.92 22.20 27.63
N VAL A 284 -14.87 21.85 26.89
CA VAL A 284 -13.56 21.56 27.47
C VAL A 284 -12.73 22.84 27.58
N VAL A 285 -12.30 23.14 28.81
CA VAL A 285 -11.42 24.27 29.12
C VAL A 285 -10.09 23.74 29.65
N VAL A 286 -9.03 24.02 28.90
CA VAL A 286 -7.66 23.62 29.23
C VAL A 286 -6.83 24.85 29.61
N ASP A 287 -6.05 24.76 30.69
CA ASP A 287 -5.04 25.75 31.06
C ASP A 287 -3.69 25.36 30.44
N PHE A 288 -3.31 26.02 29.35
CA PHE A 288 -2.00 25.83 28.73
C PHE A 288 -1.03 26.85 29.33
N GLU A 289 -0.06 26.42 30.15
CA GLU A 289 0.79 27.31 30.95
C GLU A 289 1.67 28.34 30.16
N GLU A 290 1.57 28.40 28.82
CA GLU A 290 2.44 29.23 27.97
C GLU A 290 1.75 29.92 26.76
N SER A 291 0.43 29.82 26.60
CA SER A 291 -0.32 30.51 25.52
C SER A 291 -1.56 31.23 26.06
N ASP A 292 -1.79 32.46 25.60
CA ASP A 292 -3.06 33.18 25.83
C ASP A 292 -4.15 32.38 25.09
N ASN A 293 -4.83 31.46 25.80
CA ASN A 293 -6.00 30.74 25.28
C ASN A 293 -7.24 31.31 25.95
N LEU A 294 -8.22 31.71 25.15
CA LEU A 294 -9.47 32.29 25.63
C LEU A 294 -10.67 31.61 25.01
N TYR A 295 -11.37 30.78 25.80
CA TYR A 295 -12.62 30.16 25.35
C TYR A 295 -13.81 31.11 25.55
N THR A 296 -14.54 31.44 24.48
CA THR A 296 -15.77 32.25 24.53
C THR A 296 -16.98 31.37 24.28
N VAL A 297 -17.73 31.04 25.34
CA VAL A 297 -18.96 30.25 25.23
C VAL A 297 -20.16 31.16 25.07
N THR A 298 -20.94 30.98 24.00
CA THR A 298 -21.91 32.00 23.57
C THR A 298 -23.32 31.84 24.16
N ASP A 299 -23.70 30.63 24.58
CA ASP A 299 -25.09 30.29 24.95
C ASP A 299 -25.25 29.41 26.22
N PHE A 300 -24.18 29.19 26.97
CA PHE A 300 -24.12 28.31 28.15
C PHE A 300 -25.36 28.35 29.06
N ASN A 301 -26.09 27.24 29.15
CA ASN A 301 -27.25 27.01 29.99
C ASN A 301 -26.88 26.29 31.30
N THR A 302 -26.80 27.06 32.38
CA THR A 302 -26.39 26.55 33.71
C THR A 302 -27.23 25.40 34.32
N ALA A 303 -28.37 25.04 33.71
CA ALA A 303 -29.21 23.94 34.16
C ALA A 303 -28.91 22.60 33.47
N GLU A 304 -28.28 22.64 32.30
CA GLU A 304 -28.07 21.50 31.38
C GLU A 304 -26.57 21.33 31.15
N ASP A 305 -25.89 22.38 30.70
CA ASP A 305 -24.50 22.33 30.24
C ASP A 305 -23.44 22.22 31.34
N LEU A 306 -22.30 21.69 30.93
CA LEU A 306 -21.14 21.37 31.75
C LEU A 306 -19.85 21.99 31.19
N ILE A 307 -18.92 22.29 32.08
CA ILE A 307 -17.55 22.68 31.75
C ILE A 307 -16.61 21.59 32.25
N SER A 308 -15.86 20.97 31.34
CA SER A 308 -14.73 20.11 31.70
C SER A 308 -13.50 20.96 31.96
N LEU A 309 -12.80 20.66 33.06
CA LEU A 309 -11.58 21.32 33.50
C LEU A 309 -10.42 20.36 33.34
N GLU A 310 -9.59 20.60 32.33
CA GLU A 310 -8.40 19.81 32.03
C GLU A 310 -7.12 20.47 32.58
N GLY A 311 -5.97 19.81 32.43
CA GLY A 311 -4.69 20.37 32.88
C GLY A 311 -4.50 20.36 34.40
N GLY A 312 -5.25 19.51 35.11
CA GLY A 312 -5.18 19.38 36.57
C GLY A 312 -5.92 20.47 37.35
N LEU A 313 -6.74 21.28 36.67
CA LEU A 313 -7.62 22.25 37.29
C LEU A 313 -8.72 21.59 38.12
N THR A 314 -9.09 22.21 39.23
CA THR A 314 -10.29 21.87 40.00
C THR A 314 -11.17 23.10 40.18
N PHE A 315 -12.45 22.89 40.51
CA PHE A 315 -13.37 23.99 40.79
C PHE A 315 -12.85 24.95 41.88
N GLU A 316 -12.11 24.43 42.86
CA GLU A 316 -11.50 25.22 43.93
C GLU A 316 -10.39 26.17 43.45
N ASP A 317 -9.82 25.95 42.27
CA ASP A 317 -8.74 26.75 41.70
C ASP A 317 -9.27 27.96 40.89
N LEU A 318 -10.59 28.02 40.66
CA LEU A 318 -11.21 29.03 39.81
C LEU A 318 -11.63 30.30 40.56
N GLU A 319 -11.32 31.47 39.98
CA GLU A 319 -11.92 32.75 40.32
C GLU A 319 -13.00 33.12 39.29
N ILE A 320 -14.27 33.03 39.71
CA ILE A 320 -15.43 33.30 38.85
C ILE A 320 -16.06 34.65 39.22
N SER A 321 -16.22 35.54 38.25
CA SER A 321 -16.77 36.89 38.49
C SER A 321 -17.56 37.44 37.29
N ASN A 322 -18.48 38.38 37.53
CA ASN A 322 -19.21 39.06 36.46
C ASN A 322 -18.45 40.30 35.95
N GLU A 323 -18.32 40.43 34.63
CA GLU A 323 -17.92 41.65 33.93
C GLU A 323 -19.07 42.11 33.00
N GLY A 324 -19.89 43.05 33.49
CA GLY A 324 -21.08 43.46 32.74
C GLY A 324 -22.23 42.45 32.87
N SER A 325 -22.66 41.88 31.74
CA SER A 325 -23.66 40.79 31.68
C SER A 325 -23.02 39.41 31.63
N ASP A 326 -21.71 39.33 31.47
CA ASP A 326 -21.00 38.12 31.12
C ASP A 326 -20.21 37.63 32.33
N THR A 327 -19.95 36.32 32.40
CA THR A 327 -19.15 35.70 33.44
C THR A 327 -17.75 35.45 32.92
N ILE A 328 -16.74 35.79 33.73
CA ILE A 328 -15.32 35.55 33.47
C ILE A 328 -14.82 34.50 34.46
N ILE A 329 -14.22 33.43 33.94
CA ILE A 329 -13.58 32.36 34.69
C ILE A 329 -12.07 32.55 34.60
N ARG A 330 -11.39 32.60 35.74
CA ARG A 330 -9.94 32.80 35.83
C ARG A 330 -9.27 31.69 36.63
N ASN A 331 -8.02 31.38 36.32
CA ASN A 331 -7.18 30.49 37.14
C ASN A 331 -6.65 31.21 38.39
N ALA A 332 -5.93 30.47 39.25
CA ALA A 332 -5.35 31.01 40.49
C ALA A 332 -4.29 32.10 40.27
N ASN A 333 -3.72 32.19 39.05
CA ASN A 333 -2.76 33.20 38.64
C ASN A 333 -3.44 34.50 38.14
N GLY A 334 -4.76 34.47 37.95
CA GLY A 334 -5.60 35.61 37.53
C GLY A 334 -5.76 35.74 36.00
N GLU A 335 -5.23 34.79 35.25
CA GLU A 335 -5.41 34.66 33.81
C GLU A 335 -6.86 34.27 33.48
N THR A 336 -7.39 34.79 32.38
CA THR A 336 -8.75 34.46 31.95
C THR A 336 -8.71 33.16 31.16
N LEU A 337 -9.44 32.15 31.62
CA LEU A 337 -9.59 30.88 30.92
C LEU A 337 -10.78 30.94 29.95
N ALA A 338 -11.95 31.38 30.46
CA ALA A 338 -13.18 31.38 29.69
C ALA A 338 -14.09 32.57 29.98
N ILE A 339 -14.89 32.94 28.98
CA ILE A 339 -15.96 33.93 29.05
C ILE A 339 -17.28 33.25 28.69
N LEU A 340 -18.25 33.30 29.61
CA LEU A 340 -19.61 32.84 29.35
C LEU A 340 -20.51 34.04 29.09
N ILE A 341 -20.97 34.18 27.85
CA ILE A 341 -21.74 35.34 27.40
C ILE A 341 -23.15 35.33 28.00
N GLY A 342 -23.57 36.44 28.62
CA GLY A 342 -24.93 36.58 29.16
C GLY A 342 -25.27 35.72 30.38
N VAL A 343 -24.31 34.96 30.93
CA VAL A 343 -24.48 34.13 32.12
C VAL A 343 -24.16 34.93 33.39
N ASP A 344 -25.00 34.80 34.43
CA ASP A 344 -24.73 35.40 35.75
C ASP A 344 -23.94 34.41 36.62
N SER A 345 -22.72 34.75 37.02
CA SER A 345 -21.85 33.88 37.84
C SER A 345 -22.48 33.35 39.13
N THR A 346 -23.56 33.97 39.63
CA THR A 346 -24.28 33.48 40.81
C THR A 346 -25.15 32.24 40.56
N THR A 347 -25.37 31.85 39.30
CA THR A 347 -26.07 30.61 38.94
C THR A 347 -25.13 29.42 38.81
N LEU A 348 -23.82 29.65 38.66
CA LEU A 348 -22.79 28.60 38.59
C LEU A 348 -22.45 28.04 39.97
N ASN A 349 -22.16 26.74 40.01
CA ASN A 349 -21.67 26.05 41.20
C ASN A 349 -20.80 24.85 40.79
N SER A 350 -20.22 24.14 41.78
CA SER A 350 -19.33 23.00 41.52
C SER A 350 -19.94 21.86 40.71
N ASN A 351 -21.27 21.79 40.54
CA ASN A 351 -21.90 20.78 39.69
C ASN A 351 -21.87 21.13 38.20
N ASN A 352 -21.50 22.36 37.84
CA ASN A 352 -21.30 22.76 36.44
C ASN A 352 -19.86 22.47 35.97
N PHE A 353 -18.98 21.97 36.84
CA PHE A 353 -17.55 21.81 36.55
C PHE A 353 -17.09 20.39 36.89
N PHE A 354 -16.42 19.74 35.95
CA PHE A 354 -15.96 18.36 36.09
C PHE A 354 -14.47 18.24 35.74
N PRO A 355 -13.70 17.36 36.41
CA PRO A 355 -12.25 17.23 36.19
C PRO A 355 -11.86 16.34 35.01
N GLU A 356 -12.83 15.71 34.36
CA GLU A 356 -12.67 14.88 33.16
C GLU A 356 -13.92 15.13 32.31
N PRO A 357 -13.84 15.01 30.98
CA PRO A 357 -14.98 15.21 30.11
C PRO A 357 -16.03 14.17 30.47
N VAL A 358 -17.28 14.61 30.66
CA VAL A 358 -18.36 13.66 30.91
C VAL A 358 -18.76 13.13 29.55
N ASN A 359 -18.28 11.92 29.23
CA ASN A 359 -18.58 11.27 27.96
C ASN A 359 -20.10 11.08 27.81
N THR A 360 -20.71 11.81 26.87
CA THR A 360 -22.09 11.62 26.40
C THR A 360 -22.17 10.54 25.30
N GLU A 361 -21.02 10.03 24.82
CA GLU A 361 -20.67 8.92 23.90
C GLU A 361 -21.73 8.42 22.90
N PRO A 362 -21.45 8.54 21.58
CA PRO A 362 -21.63 7.48 20.59
C PRO A 362 -20.30 6.70 20.39
N PRO A 363 -20.37 5.44 19.91
CA PRO A 363 -19.25 4.49 19.97
C PRO A 363 -18.12 4.85 19.02
N VAL A 364 -16.88 4.62 19.46
CA VAL A 364 -15.72 4.50 18.58
C VAL A 364 -15.89 3.23 17.74
N THR A 365 -16.20 3.37 16.46
CA THR A 365 -15.83 2.36 15.47
C THR A 365 -14.48 2.79 14.92
N ASP A 366 -13.42 2.06 15.30
CA ASP A 366 -12.16 2.13 14.57
C ASP A 366 -12.50 1.93 13.08
N PRO A 367 -12.09 2.83 12.16
CA PRO A 367 -12.25 2.59 10.74
C PRO A 367 -11.56 1.25 10.41
N PRO A 368 -12.11 0.44 9.50
CA PRO A 368 -11.35 -0.65 8.94
C PRO A 368 -10.12 -0.04 8.27
N VAL A 369 -8.94 -0.31 8.82
CA VAL A 369 -7.69 -0.19 8.06
C VAL A 369 -7.73 -1.30 7.02
N THR A 370 -8.40 -1.04 5.91
CA THR A 370 -8.13 -1.69 4.64
C THR A 370 -7.26 -0.72 3.89
N ASP A 371 -5.94 -0.99 3.87
CA ASP A 371 -5.09 -0.40 2.85
C ASP A 371 -5.79 -0.62 1.50
N PRO A 372 -6.03 0.42 0.68
CA PRO A 372 -6.53 0.21 -0.67
C PRO A 372 -5.52 -0.68 -1.42
N PRO A 373 -5.98 -1.56 -2.33
CA PRO A 373 -5.07 -2.26 -3.22
C PRO A 373 -4.31 -1.21 -4.03
N VAL A 374 -3.03 -1.01 -3.72
CA VAL A 374 -2.12 -0.27 -4.60
C VAL A 374 -1.84 -1.19 -5.79
N THR A 375 -2.76 -1.21 -6.76
CA THR A 375 -2.44 -1.64 -8.10
C THR A 375 -1.69 -0.50 -8.77
N ASP A 376 -0.35 -0.59 -8.77
CA ASP A 376 0.47 0.25 -9.63
C ASP A 376 -0.04 0.07 -11.09
N PRO A 377 -0.49 1.13 -11.79
CA PRO A 377 -0.81 1.01 -13.20
C PRO A 377 0.46 0.69 -13.99
N PRO A 378 0.38 -0.10 -15.08
CA PRO A 378 1.54 -0.46 -15.88
C PRO A 378 2.16 0.80 -16.50
N VAL A 379 3.33 1.20 -16.00
CA VAL A 379 4.15 2.26 -16.61
C VAL A 379 4.72 1.74 -17.93
N THR A 380 4.00 1.91 -19.04
CA THR A 380 4.61 1.82 -20.37
C THR A 380 5.23 3.16 -20.72
N ASP A 381 6.51 3.31 -20.45
CA ASP A 381 7.31 4.48 -20.81
C ASP A 381 7.49 4.52 -22.36
N PRO A 382 6.94 5.51 -23.10
CA PRO A 382 7.19 5.61 -24.54
C PRO A 382 8.64 6.08 -24.79
N PRO A 383 9.34 5.55 -25.81
CA PRO A 383 10.76 5.85 -26.00
C PRO A 383 10.97 7.33 -26.37
N ALA A 384 11.57 8.09 -25.45
CA ALA A 384 11.95 9.47 -25.66
C ALA A 384 13.00 9.60 -26.80
N THR A 385 12.59 10.16 -27.93
CA THR A 385 13.54 10.68 -28.95
C THR A 385 13.66 12.19 -28.82
N ASP A 386 14.70 12.65 -28.12
CA ASP A 386 15.02 14.09 -28.02
C ASP A 386 15.96 14.52 -29.18
N PRO A 387 15.76 15.70 -29.83
CA PRO A 387 16.54 16.13 -30.99
C PRO A 387 17.84 16.86 -30.57
N PRO A 388 18.91 16.87 -31.41
CA PRO A 388 20.21 17.35 -30.95
C PRO A 388 20.35 18.87 -31.03
N VAL A 389 20.79 19.48 -29.93
CA VAL A 389 21.24 20.88 -29.86
C VAL A 389 22.77 20.97 -30.04
N THR A 390 23.19 21.79 -31.01
CA THR A 390 24.58 22.20 -31.35
C THR A 390 25.14 23.20 -30.33
N ASP A 391 26.41 23.16 -29.89
CA ASP A 391 27.65 23.80 -30.45
C ASP A 391 28.72 23.89 -29.29
N PRO A 392 30.00 24.33 -29.44
CA PRO A 392 31.10 23.99 -30.36
C PRO A 392 32.48 23.80 -29.57
N PRO A 393 33.72 24.06 -30.08
CA PRO A 393 34.78 23.02 -30.14
C PRO A 393 36.11 23.32 -29.40
N ALA A 394 36.92 22.29 -29.07
CA ALA A 394 38.35 22.47 -28.74
C ALA A 394 39.26 21.23 -29.00
N THR A 395 39.93 21.27 -30.16
CA THR A 395 41.37 20.99 -30.43
C THR A 395 42.12 19.75 -29.89
N ASP A 396 42.22 18.72 -30.75
CA ASP A 396 43.37 17.92 -31.27
C ASP A 396 44.77 17.97 -30.58
N PRO A 397 45.49 16.82 -30.47
CA PRO A 397 46.49 16.46 -31.51
C PRO A 397 46.64 14.94 -31.81
N PRO A 398 47.40 14.57 -32.87
CA PRO A 398 47.15 13.39 -33.69
C PRO A 398 48.05 12.18 -33.35
N VAL A 399 47.81 11.03 -34.00
CA VAL A 399 48.81 10.29 -34.84
C VAL A 399 48.41 8.81 -35.09
N THR A 400 48.09 8.56 -36.37
CA THR A 400 48.40 7.40 -37.24
C THR A 400 47.82 6.00 -36.98
N ASP A 401 46.93 5.60 -37.89
CA ASP A 401 46.68 4.21 -38.28
C ASP A 401 47.83 3.60 -39.09
N PRO A 402 48.22 2.35 -38.79
CA PRO A 402 48.76 1.41 -39.77
C PRO A 402 47.68 0.40 -40.25
N PRO A 403 47.77 -0.10 -41.50
CA PRO A 403 46.71 -0.88 -42.14
C PRO A 403 46.87 -2.39 -41.90
N VAL A 404 45.77 -3.10 -41.64
CA VAL A 404 45.70 -4.58 -41.68
C VAL A 404 44.30 -4.97 -42.15
N THR A 405 44.06 -5.08 -43.46
CA THR A 405 43.94 -6.34 -44.21
C THR A 405 42.99 -7.37 -43.61
N ASP A 406 41.79 -7.46 -44.19
CA ASP A 406 40.86 -8.58 -44.02
C ASP A 406 41.52 -9.92 -44.39
N PRO A 407 41.42 -10.95 -43.54
CA PRO A 407 41.61 -12.33 -43.96
C PRO A 407 40.35 -12.84 -44.69
N PRO A 408 40.51 -13.68 -45.74
CA PRO A 408 39.38 -14.24 -46.47
C PRO A 408 38.78 -15.39 -45.66
N VAL A 409 37.47 -15.34 -45.39
CA VAL A 409 36.74 -16.53 -44.94
C VAL A 409 36.05 -17.15 -46.15
N THR A 410 36.47 -18.37 -46.42
CA THR A 410 36.02 -19.28 -47.47
C THR A 410 34.69 -19.91 -47.09
N ASP A 411 33.72 -19.92 -48.01
CA ASP A 411 32.51 -20.74 -47.93
C ASP A 411 32.86 -22.23 -47.67
N PRO A 412 32.19 -22.91 -46.73
CA PRO A 412 32.28 -24.35 -46.61
C PRO A 412 31.51 -25.05 -47.76
N PRO A 413 31.95 -26.24 -48.20
CA PRO A 413 31.38 -26.94 -49.34
C PRO A 413 30.02 -27.57 -49.01
N VAL A 414 29.05 -27.33 -49.88
CA VAL A 414 27.80 -28.09 -49.99
C VAL A 414 28.14 -29.54 -50.37
N THR A 415 27.74 -30.48 -49.52
CA THR A 415 27.68 -31.91 -49.86
C THR A 415 26.26 -32.41 -49.62
N ASP A 416 25.53 -32.63 -50.71
CA ASP A 416 24.24 -33.33 -50.72
C ASP A 416 24.37 -34.75 -50.11
N PRO A 417 23.49 -35.14 -49.19
CA PRO A 417 23.34 -36.53 -48.80
C PRO A 417 22.58 -37.33 -49.88
N PRO A 418 22.87 -38.64 -50.03
CA PRO A 418 22.34 -39.45 -51.12
C PRO A 418 20.87 -39.84 -50.90
N VAL A 419 20.06 -39.59 -51.92
CA VAL A 419 18.71 -40.15 -52.10
C VAL A 419 18.82 -41.66 -52.26
N THR A 420 18.19 -42.40 -51.35
CA THR A 420 17.87 -43.82 -51.55
C THR A 420 16.38 -44.04 -51.31
N ASP A 421 15.65 -44.18 -52.41
CA ASP A 421 14.25 -44.58 -52.45
C ASP A 421 14.04 -45.93 -51.73
N PRO A 422 13.07 -46.03 -50.81
CA PRO A 422 12.54 -47.32 -50.39
C PRO A 422 11.63 -47.92 -51.49
N PRO A 423 11.65 -49.25 -51.69
CA PRO A 423 10.93 -49.89 -52.77
C PRO A 423 9.41 -49.91 -52.54
N VAL A 424 8.68 -49.41 -53.53
CA VAL A 424 7.25 -49.62 -53.73
C VAL A 424 6.99 -51.09 -54.00
N THR A 425 6.23 -51.75 -53.14
CA THR A 425 5.58 -53.03 -53.45
C THR A 425 4.11 -52.94 -53.11
N ASP A 426 3.28 -52.84 -54.16
CA ASP A 426 1.84 -52.96 -54.11
C ASP A 426 1.42 -54.25 -53.38
N PRO A 427 0.49 -54.19 -52.41
CA PRO A 427 -0.26 -55.37 -52.00
C PRO A 427 -1.24 -55.77 -53.13
N PRO A 428 -1.26 -57.05 -53.54
CA PRO A 428 -2.17 -57.53 -54.56
C PRO A 428 -3.61 -57.62 -54.04
N VAL A 429 -4.52 -57.09 -54.84
CA VAL A 429 -5.96 -57.32 -54.79
C VAL A 429 -6.24 -58.83 -54.75
N THR A 430 -6.92 -59.29 -53.70
CA THR A 430 -7.53 -60.62 -53.64
C THR A 430 -8.98 -60.51 -53.23
N ASP A 431 -9.87 -60.59 -54.22
CA ASP A 431 -11.29 -60.88 -54.06
C ASP A 431 -11.51 -62.18 -53.27
N PRO A 432 -12.48 -62.23 -52.34
CA PRO A 432 -13.05 -63.49 -51.91
C PRO A 432 -13.95 -64.10 -53.01
N PRO A 433 -14.03 -65.44 -53.09
CA PRO A 433 -14.54 -66.13 -54.27
C PRO A 433 -16.07 -66.17 -54.34
N VAL A 434 -16.58 -65.85 -55.53
CA VAL A 434 -17.89 -66.28 -56.02
C VAL A 434 -17.90 -67.81 -56.14
N THR A 435 -18.90 -68.45 -55.54
CA THR A 435 -19.30 -69.82 -55.89
C THR A 435 -20.69 -69.79 -56.48
N ASP A 436 -20.83 -70.40 -57.65
CA ASP A 436 -22.08 -70.90 -58.24
C ASP A 436 -21.67 -71.95 -59.29
N PRO A 437 -22.49 -72.94 -59.73
CA PRO A 437 -23.95 -73.13 -59.58
C PRO A 437 -24.35 -74.65 -59.42
N PRO A 438 -25.60 -75.12 -59.68
CA PRO A 438 -26.01 -75.37 -61.07
C PRO A 438 -27.52 -75.19 -61.44
N VAL A 439 -27.73 -74.52 -62.58
CA VAL A 439 -28.54 -74.95 -63.76
C VAL A 439 -30.04 -75.28 -63.59
N THR A 440 -30.93 -74.55 -64.27
CA THR A 440 -31.73 -75.03 -65.45
C THR A 440 -32.69 -73.99 -66.04
N ASP A 441 -32.37 -73.56 -67.28
CA ASP A 441 -33.24 -73.47 -68.49
C ASP A 441 -34.43 -72.46 -68.62
N PRO A 442 -34.86 -72.08 -69.85
CA PRO A 442 -34.59 -70.72 -70.36
C PRO A 442 -35.88 -70.04 -70.95
N PRO A 443 -35.86 -69.10 -71.93
CA PRO A 443 -36.65 -67.86 -71.86
C PRO A 443 -37.91 -67.86 -72.76
N ALA A 444 -38.89 -66.98 -72.45
CA ALA A 444 -39.91 -66.59 -73.42
C ALA A 444 -40.41 -65.15 -73.17
N THR A 445 -39.94 -64.20 -74.00
CA THR A 445 -40.73 -63.45 -75.00
C THR A 445 -41.61 -62.29 -74.48
N THR A 446 -41.13 -61.08 -74.75
CA THR A 446 -41.83 -59.91 -75.32
C THR A 446 -43.35 -59.99 -75.55
N ALA A 447 -44.13 -59.02 -75.03
CA ALA A 447 -45.11 -58.15 -75.75
C ALA A 447 -45.75 -57.14 -74.73
N PRO A 448 -46.57 -56.12 -75.14
CA PRO A 448 -46.20 -54.70 -75.12
C PRO A 448 -47.21 -53.86 -74.26
N PRO A 449 -47.26 -52.50 -74.35
CA PRO A 449 -47.63 -51.62 -73.24
C PRO A 449 -49.13 -51.59 -72.92
N ILE A 450 -49.43 -51.40 -71.63
CA ILE A 450 -50.74 -50.97 -71.13
C ILE A 450 -50.63 -49.52 -70.65
N THR A 451 -51.62 -48.75 -71.10
CA THR A 451 -51.92 -47.33 -70.84
C THR A 451 -52.14 -47.02 -69.35
N PRO A 452 -52.00 -45.75 -68.92
CA PRO A 452 -51.98 -45.38 -67.51
C PRO A 452 -53.34 -45.57 -66.85
N ASP A 453 -53.33 -46.24 -65.69
CA ASP A 453 -54.46 -46.32 -64.76
C ASP A 453 -54.42 -45.08 -63.84
N PRO A 454 -55.56 -44.41 -63.58
CA PRO A 454 -55.59 -43.21 -62.77
C PRO A 454 -55.74 -43.57 -61.29
N GLY A 455 -54.74 -43.16 -60.49
CA GLY A 455 -54.87 -43.00 -59.05
C GLY A 455 -54.76 -44.28 -58.23
N GLU A 456 -53.53 -44.62 -57.85
CA GLU A 456 -53.28 -45.42 -56.66
C GLU A 456 -52.78 -44.45 -55.58
N VAL A 457 -53.66 -44.09 -54.65
CA VAL A 457 -53.26 -43.60 -53.34
C VAL A 457 -52.65 -44.81 -52.63
N THR A 458 -51.33 -44.82 -52.47
CA THR A 458 -50.67 -45.70 -51.50
C THR A 458 -51.29 -45.41 -50.13
N PRO A 459 -51.67 -46.44 -49.34
CA PRO A 459 -51.95 -46.20 -47.93
C PRO A 459 -50.70 -45.55 -47.31
N PRO A 460 -50.83 -44.62 -46.35
CA PRO A 460 -49.66 -44.16 -45.60
C PRO A 460 -48.94 -45.41 -45.04
N SER A 461 -47.60 -45.46 -45.13
CA SER A 461 -46.84 -46.46 -44.39
C SER A 461 -47.28 -46.39 -42.93
N LEU A 462 -47.43 -47.56 -42.31
CA LEU A 462 -47.64 -47.59 -40.87
C LEU A 462 -46.29 -47.24 -40.26
N ASN A 463 -46.26 -46.17 -39.47
CA ASN A 463 -45.07 -45.72 -38.76
C ASN A 463 -44.43 -46.87 -37.95
N GLU A 464 -43.15 -47.13 -38.15
CA GLU A 464 -42.30 -48.07 -37.42
C GLU A 464 -41.38 -47.27 -36.47
N PRO A 465 -41.07 -47.77 -35.26
CA PRO A 465 -40.24 -47.02 -34.31
C PRO A 465 -38.78 -46.94 -34.76
N PRO A 466 -38.03 -45.91 -34.30
CA PRO A 466 -36.59 -45.82 -34.46
C PRO A 466 -35.85 -47.06 -33.93
N THR A 467 -34.73 -47.42 -34.56
CA THR A 467 -34.01 -48.67 -34.26
C THR A 467 -32.60 -48.49 -33.70
N ASP A 468 -31.96 -47.35 -33.94
CA ASP A 468 -30.67 -47.00 -33.34
C ASP A 468 -30.45 -45.48 -33.29
N ILE A 469 -29.52 -45.03 -32.45
CA ILE A 469 -28.97 -43.66 -32.43
C ILE A 469 -27.46 -43.78 -32.60
N LEU A 470 -26.87 -42.96 -33.47
CA LEU A 470 -25.43 -42.85 -33.66
C LEU A 470 -24.99 -41.44 -33.26
N LEU A 471 -23.78 -41.33 -32.72
CA LEU A 471 -23.09 -40.08 -32.42
C LEU A 471 -21.78 -40.11 -33.22
N ASP A 472 -21.47 -39.05 -33.96
CA ASP A 472 -20.34 -39.02 -34.89
C ASP A 472 -18.99 -38.71 -34.22
N ASN A 473 -19.01 -38.03 -33.07
CA ASN A 473 -17.86 -37.79 -32.20
C ASN A 473 -18.27 -37.92 -30.72
N ASP A 474 -17.48 -38.66 -29.94
CA ASP A 474 -17.75 -38.99 -28.53
C ASP A 474 -16.60 -38.57 -27.60
N SER A 475 -15.84 -37.55 -27.99
CA SER A 475 -14.79 -36.96 -27.16
C SER A 475 -14.83 -35.43 -27.20
N VAL A 476 -14.48 -34.80 -26.09
CA VAL A 476 -14.38 -33.34 -25.94
C VAL A 476 -13.16 -33.02 -25.08
N GLU A 477 -12.52 -31.88 -25.32
CA GLU A 477 -11.44 -31.38 -24.46
C GLU A 477 -12.00 -31.04 -23.08
N GLU A 478 -11.20 -31.26 -22.04
CA GLU A 478 -11.52 -30.73 -20.71
C GLU A 478 -11.53 -29.19 -20.72
N ASN A 479 -12.13 -28.56 -19.71
CA ASN A 479 -12.28 -27.10 -19.63
C ASN A 479 -13.02 -26.44 -20.81
N SER A 480 -13.63 -27.24 -21.71
CA SER A 480 -14.39 -26.73 -22.85
C SER A 480 -15.57 -25.88 -22.40
N GLU A 481 -15.71 -24.69 -23.00
CA GLU A 481 -16.80 -23.76 -22.70
C GLU A 481 -18.18 -24.37 -22.97
N ALA A 482 -19.19 -23.87 -22.25
CA ALA A 482 -20.58 -24.22 -22.47
C ALA A 482 -20.99 -23.94 -23.93
N GLY A 483 -21.73 -24.88 -24.53
CA GLY A 483 -22.10 -24.79 -25.95
C GLY A 483 -21.10 -25.43 -26.91
N THR A 484 -19.89 -25.81 -26.46
CA THR A 484 -18.92 -26.54 -27.29
C THR A 484 -19.54 -27.82 -27.85
N VAL A 485 -19.52 -27.98 -29.17
CA VAL A 485 -20.14 -29.13 -29.85
C VAL A 485 -19.28 -30.38 -29.66
N VAL A 486 -19.82 -31.34 -28.92
CA VAL A 486 -19.21 -32.65 -28.71
C VAL A 486 -19.43 -33.55 -29.93
N GLY A 487 -20.64 -33.56 -30.49
CA GLY A 487 -20.97 -34.37 -31.66
C GLY A 487 -22.44 -34.28 -32.07
N THR A 488 -22.77 -34.79 -33.25
CA THR A 488 -24.11 -34.76 -33.84
C THR A 488 -24.78 -36.15 -33.82
N PHE A 489 -26.01 -36.21 -33.32
CA PHE A 489 -26.84 -37.39 -33.32
C PHE A 489 -27.48 -37.65 -34.68
N THR A 490 -27.48 -38.93 -35.09
CA THR A 490 -28.29 -39.41 -36.21
C THR A 490 -29.10 -40.63 -35.79
N THR A 491 -30.30 -40.79 -36.35
CA THR A 491 -31.22 -41.88 -36.00
C THR A 491 -31.37 -42.85 -37.18
N GLU A 492 -31.28 -44.16 -36.92
CA GLU A 492 -31.63 -45.19 -37.90
C GLU A 492 -33.13 -45.54 -37.81
N ASP A 493 -33.89 -45.14 -38.83
CA ASP A 493 -35.34 -45.33 -38.91
C ASP A 493 -35.76 -46.07 -40.21
N PRO A 494 -36.59 -47.13 -40.12
CA PRO A 494 -37.15 -47.80 -41.30
C PRO A 494 -38.06 -46.94 -42.20
N ASP A 495 -38.68 -45.87 -41.67
CA ASP A 495 -39.53 -44.97 -42.43
C ASP A 495 -38.74 -43.94 -43.25
N VAL A 496 -39.25 -43.60 -44.43
CA VAL A 496 -38.57 -42.69 -45.38
C VAL A 496 -39.01 -41.25 -45.14
N ASP A 497 -38.04 -40.34 -45.03
CA ASP A 497 -38.23 -38.90 -44.78
C ASP A 497 -38.88 -38.58 -43.41
N ASP A 498 -38.59 -39.39 -42.39
CA ASP A 498 -39.03 -39.13 -41.00
C ASP A 498 -38.16 -38.07 -40.30
N PHE A 499 -38.75 -37.31 -39.38
CA PHE A 499 -38.06 -36.30 -38.57
C PHE A 499 -37.85 -36.85 -37.16
N HIS A 500 -36.66 -36.59 -36.61
CA HIS A 500 -36.28 -37.09 -35.29
C HIS A 500 -36.03 -35.94 -34.32
N GLU A 501 -36.61 -36.05 -33.12
CA GLU A 501 -36.37 -35.16 -31.98
C GLU A 501 -35.56 -35.94 -30.92
N TYR A 502 -34.51 -35.33 -30.37
CA TYR A 502 -33.66 -35.91 -29.35
C TYR A 502 -33.93 -35.30 -27.98
N ARG A 503 -33.78 -36.12 -26.93
CA ARG A 503 -33.80 -35.69 -25.54
C ARG A 503 -32.76 -36.43 -24.73
N LEU A 504 -32.02 -35.70 -23.90
CA LEU A 504 -31.18 -36.29 -22.88
C LEU A 504 -32.05 -36.79 -21.72
N ILE A 505 -31.93 -38.08 -21.43
CA ILE A 505 -32.57 -38.76 -20.29
C ILE A 505 -31.65 -38.74 -19.09
N ASP A 506 -30.34 -38.86 -19.36
CA ASP A 506 -29.26 -38.62 -18.41
C ASP A 506 -28.25 -37.75 -19.15
N ASN A 507 -27.95 -36.61 -18.57
CA ASN A 507 -27.07 -35.59 -19.13
C ASN A 507 -25.82 -35.39 -18.27
N ALA A 508 -25.43 -36.44 -17.52
CA ALA A 508 -24.29 -36.42 -16.62
C ALA A 508 -24.35 -35.23 -15.64
N GLU A 509 -25.50 -35.07 -14.97
CA GLU A 509 -25.73 -34.04 -13.93
C GLU A 509 -25.71 -32.59 -14.42
N GLY A 510 -25.87 -32.36 -15.73
CA GLY A 510 -25.89 -31.00 -16.30
C GLY A 510 -24.72 -30.71 -17.23
N ARG A 511 -23.66 -31.52 -17.17
CA ARG A 511 -22.42 -31.33 -17.96
C ARG A 511 -22.61 -31.37 -19.47
N PHE A 512 -23.69 -31.99 -19.97
CA PHE A 512 -24.02 -31.97 -21.39
C PHE A 512 -25.45 -31.48 -21.64
N ALA A 513 -25.65 -30.82 -22.77
CA ALA A 513 -26.94 -30.34 -23.23
C ALA A 513 -27.16 -30.68 -24.71
N LEU A 514 -28.38 -30.43 -25.20
CA LEU A 514 -28.64 -30.41 -26.63
C LEU A 514 -28.69 -28.97 -27.08
N ASP A 515 -28.09 -28.67 -28.23
CA ASP A 515 -28.10 -27.32 -28.79
C ASP A 515 -29.53 -26.79 -28.99
N GLU A 516 -29.77 -25.54 -28.61
CA GLU A 516 -31.11 -24.94 -28.61
C GLU A 516 -31.62 -24.64 -30.04
N GLU A 517 -30.71 -24.39 -30.98
CA GLU A 517 -31.04 -24.11 -32.38
C GLU A 517 -31.12 -25.40 -33.23
N GLN A 518 -30.31 -26.40 -32.88
CA GLN A 518 -30.11 -27.68 -33.55
C GLN A 518 -30.19 -28.84 -32.55
N ASN A 519 -31.41 -29.29 -32.26
CA ASN A 519 -31.71 -30.35 -31.28
C ASN A 519 -30.98 -31.70 -31.50
N ASP A 520 -30.32 -31.90 -32.64
CA ASP A 520 -29.50 -33.06 -32.95
C ASP A 520 -28.02 -32.94 -32.52
N GLN A 521 -27.56 -31.79 -32.04
CA GLN A 521 -26.18 -31.63 -31.55
C GLN A 521 -26.09 -31.80 -30.04
N LEU A 522 -25.13 -32.62 -29.59
CA LEU A 522 -24.70 -32.70 -28.20
C LEU A 522 -23.65 -31.61 -27.95
N VAL A 523 -23.89 -30.78 -26.95
CA VAL A 523 -22.99 -29.69 -26.54
C VAL A 523 -22.62 -29.82 -25.07
N VAL A 524 -21.55 -29.16 -24.65
CA VAL A 524 -21.22 -28.94 -23.24
C VAL A 524 -22.30 -28.08 -22.59
N GLY A 525 -22.74 -28.44 -21.38
CA GLY A 525 -23.80 -27.71 -20.66
C GLY A 525 -23.30 -26.46 -19.94
N GLU A 526 -24.19 -25.54 -19.61
CA GLU A 526 -23.87 -24.37 -18.79
C GLU A 526 -23.34 -24.78 -17.41
N GLY A 527 -22.19 -24.22 -17.01
CA GLY A 527 -21.51 -24.55 -15.76
C GLY A 527 -21.01 -25.99 -15.68
N ALA A 528 -20.69 -26.61 -16.83
CA ALA A 528 -20.10 -27.93 -16.86
C ALA A 528 -18.67 -27.91 -16.31
N ASP A 529 -18.46 -28.65 -15.23
CA ASP A 529 -17.15 -28.92 -14.66
C ASP A 529 -16.58 -30.18 -15.34
N LEU A 530 -15.84 -29.97 -16.44
CA LEU A 530 -15.19 -31.03 -17.22
C LEU A 530 -13.70 -31.05 -16.88
N ASP A 531 -13.36 -31.75 -15.82
CA ASP A 531 -12.00 -31.94 -15.30
C ASP A 531 -11.56 -33.41 -15.57
N PHE A 532 -10.51 -33.59 -16.39
CA PHE A 532 -9.98 -34.90 -16.76
C PHE A 532 -9.32 -35.61 -15.56
N GLU A 533 -8.61 -34.86 -14.73
CA GLU A 533 -7.89 -35.30 -13.53
C GLU A 533 -8.88 -35.82 -12.47
N GLU A 534 -10.07 -35.23 -12.39
CA GLU A 534 -11.17 -35.74 -11.57
C GLU A 534 -11.85 -36.95 -12.25
N GLN A 535 -12.21 -36.83 -13.53
CA GLN A 535 -12.95 -37.88 -14.24
C GLN A 535 -12.76 -37.88 -15.78
N GLU A 536 -11.93 -38.81 -16.27
CA GLU A 536 -11.62 -39.02 -17.71
C GLU A 536 -12.83 -39.26 -18.67
N SER A 537 -14.03 -39.56 -18.19
CA SER A 537 -15.21 -39.80 -19.06
C SER A 537 -16.55 -39.79 -18.35
N PHE A 538 -17.62 -39.46 -19.08
CA PHE A 538 -18.99 -39.41 -18.57
C PHE A 538 -19.98 -40.24 -19.40
N ASP A 539 -20.87 -40.96 -18.73
CA ASP A 539 -21.96 -41.67 -19.41
C ASP A 539 -23.20 -40.78 -19.56
N ILE A 540 -23.77 -40.71 -20.76
CA ILE A 540 -25.05 -40.06 -21.04
C ILE A 540 -26.07 -41.07 -21.57
N GLN A 541 -27.36 -40.73 -21.48
CA GLN A 541 -28.43 -41.51 -22.07
C GLN A 541 -29.34 -40.64 -22.94
N VAL A 542 -29.46 -40.98 -24.21
CA VAL A 542 -30.17 -40.19 -25.23
C VAL A 542 -31.39 -40.97 -25.71
N ARG A 543 -32.51 -40.26 -25.91
CA ARG A 543 -33.73 -40.81 -26.52
C ARG A 543 -34.09 -40.02 -27.76
N THR A 544 -34.33 -40.73 -28.86
CA THR A 544 -34.89 -40.19 -30.11
C THR A 544 -36.39 -40.49 -30.20
N PHE A 545 -37.15 -39.58 -30.81
CA PHE A 545 -38.59 -39.70 -31.09
C PHE A 545 -38.85 -39.47 -32.58
N ASP A 546 -39.67 -40.32 -33.17
CA ASP A 546 -40.16 -40.15 -34.54
C ASP A 546 -41.38 -39.23 -34.63
N ASN A 547 -41.87 -39.00 -35.86
CA ASN A 547 -43.06 -38.19 -36.15
C ASN A 547 -44.33 -38.61 -35.39
N ALA A 548 -44.45 -39.90 -35.07
CA ALA A 548 -45.59 -40.48 -34.39
C ALA A 548 -45.40 -40.55 -32.87
N GLY A 549 -44.21 -40.20 -32.36
CA GLY A 549 -43.83 -40.23 -30.96
C GLY A 549 -43.40 -41.61 -30.45
N GLU A 550 -43.15 -42.59 -31.33
CA GLU A 550 -42.43 -43.81 -30.92
C GLU A 550 -40.95 -43.47 -30.71
N ASN A 551 -40.26 -44.24 -29.87
CA ASN A 551 -38.93 -43.83 -29.38
C ASN A 551 -37.95 -44.99 -29.23
N PHE A 552 -36.67 -44.64 -29.26
CA PHE A 552 -35.54 -45.51 -28.96
C PHE A 552 -34.57 -44.81 -28.00
N THR A 553 -33.91 -45.55 -27.10
CA THR A 553 -32.99 -44.98 -26.11
C THR A 553 -31.67 -45.74 -26.11
N LYS A 554 -30.56 -45.00 -26.09
CA LYS A 554 -29.19 -45.54 -26.11
C LYS A 554 -28.31 -44.76 -25.15
N SER A 555 -27.33 -45.42 -24.57
CA SER A 555 -26.29 -44.78 -23.77
C SER A 555 -25.02 -44.59 -24.59
N PHE A 556 -24.34 -43.47 -24.33
CA PHE A 556 -23.05 -43.11 -24.92
C PHE A 556 -22.09 -42.79 -23.77
N THR A 557 -20.80 -43.02 -24.00
CA THR A 557 -19.74 -42.62 -23.08
C THR A 557 -18.97 -41.52 -23.79
N ILE A 558 -18.92 -40.33 -23.21
CA ILE A 558 -18.16 -39.19 -23.70
C ILE A 558 -16.81 -39.22 -22.99
N SER A 559 -15.72 -39.26 -23.75
CA SER A 559 -14.35 -39.28 -23.20
C SER A 559 -13.81 -37.86 -23.15
N LEU A 560 -13.13 -37.49 -22.07
CA LEU A 560 -12.37 -36.23 -22.02
C LEU A 560 -11.01 -36.41 -22.68
N ILE A 561 -10.52 -35.35 -23.31
CA ILE A 561 -9.15 -35.21 -23.81
C ILE A 561 -8.45 -34.31 -22.80
N ASN A 562 -7.36 -34.79 -22.21
CA ASN A 562 -6.57 -33.98 -21.29
C ASN A 562 -5.90 -32.82 -22.07
N VAL A 563 -6.06 -31.61 -21.57
CA VAL A 563 -5.47 -30.36 -22.07
C VAL A 563 -4.52 -29.82 -21.01
N ASN A 564 -3.37 -29.29 -21.45
CA ASN A 564 -2.34 -28.88 -20.51
C ASN A 564 -2.81 -27.64 -19.73
N ASP A 565 -3.09 -27.77 -18.45
CA ASP A 565 -3.38 -26.72 -17.48
C ASP A 565 -2.11 -25.97 -17.04
N PRO A 566 -2.20 -24.67 -16.74
CA PRO A 566 -1.06 -23.92 -16.26
C PRO A 566 -0.68 -24.33 -14.82
N PRO A 567 0.61 -24.25 -14.46
CA PRO A 567 1.01 -24.31 -13.05
C PRO A 567 0.41 -23.12 -12.30
N GLU A 568 0.20 -23.28 -10.99
CA GLU A 568 -0.29 -22.23 -10.09
C GLU A 568 0.69 -22.06 -8.93
N ILE A 569 1.04 -20.80 -8.63
CA ILE A 569 1.94 -20.44 -7.54
C ILE A 569 1.16 -19.66 -6.48
N THR A 570 1.06 -20.22 -5.28
CA THR A 570 0.62 -19.48 -4.09
C THR A 570 1.84 -18.90 -3.37
N VAL A 571 1.81 -17.60 -3.08
CA VAL A 571 2.81 -16.87 -2.29
C VAL A 571 2.16 -16.17 -1.09
N PRO A 572 2.93 -15.62 -0.14
CA PRO A 572 2.36 -14.85 0.98
C PRO A 572 1.71 -13.54 0.52
N ASP A 573 0.54 -13.22 1.08
CA ASP A 573 -0.23 -12.00 0.74
C ASP A 573 0.34 -10.71 1.37
N GLU A 574 1.25 -10.84 2.36
CA GLU A 574 1.82 -9.72 3.10
C GLU A 574 3.27 -9.44 2.65
N GLN A 575 3.62 -8.15 2.52
CA GLN A 575 5.00 -7.71 2.31
C GLN A 575 5.91 -8.27 3.41
N GLN A 576 7.08 -8.79 3.04
CA GLN A 576 8.02 -9.37 3.99
C GLN A 576 9.06 -8.32 4.44
N LEU A 577 9.24 -8.16 5.74
CA LEU A 577 10.23 -7.23 6.32
C LEU A 577 11.46 -7.98 6.82
N VAL A 578 12.66 -7.48 6.48
CA VAL A 578 13.93 -7.99 6.99
C VAL A 578 14.90 -6.85 7.28
N ASN A 579 15.77 -6.99 8.27
CA ASN A 579 16.85 -6.03 8.47
C ASN A 579 18.03 -6.33 7.52
N GLU A 580 18.77 -5.30 7.12
CA GLU A 580 19.95 -5.41 6.29
C GLU A 580 20.95 -6.43 6.85
N GLY A 581 21.36 -7.37 6.00
CA GLY A 581 22.29 -8.45 6.33
C GLY A 581 21.71 -9.58 7.20
N GLU A 582 20.44 -9.50 7.60
CA GLU A 582 19.73 -10.58 8.27
C GLU A 582 19.06 -11.54 7.27
N GLN A 583 18.88 -12.78 7.70
CA GLN A 583 18.22 -13.80 6.89
C GLN A 583 16.71 -13.79 7.15
N LEU A 584 15.94 -13.73 6.07
CA LEU A 584 14.49 -13.90 6.05
C LEU A 584 14.14 -15.28 5.50
N ASP A 585 13.39 -16.08 6.26
CA ASP A 585 12.86 -17.35 5.77
C ASP A 585 11.52 -17.10 5.07
N ILE A 586 11.40 -17.49 3.80
CA ILE A 586 10.17 -17.29 3.03
C ILE A 586 9.27 -18.51 3.23
N VAL A 587 8.13 -18.29 3.87
CA VAL A 587 7.17 -19.32 4.24
C VAL A 587 5.88 -19.09 3.48
N GLY A 588 5.21 -20.16 3.02
CA GLY A 588 3.91 -20.05 2.38
C GLY A 588 3.93 -20.25 0.87
N ILE A 589 5.11 -20.43 0.26
CA ILE A 589 5.21 -20.76 -1.17
C ILE A 589 4.70 -22.19 -1.40
N GLN A 590 3.74 -22.33 -2.31
CA GLN A 590 3.26 -23.60 -2.81
C GLN A 590 3.10 -23.54 -4.32
N VAL A 591 3.55 -24.58 -5.00
CA VAL A 591 3.34 -24.79 -6.42
C VAL A 591 2.39 -25.97 -6.59
N THR A 592 1.38 -25.79 -7.42
CA THR A 592 0.47 -26.83 -7.88
C THR A 592 0.44 -26.84 -9.40
N ASP A 593 0.16 -27.99 -9.97
CA ASP A 593 0.01 -28.19 -11.40
C ASP A 593 -0.79 -29.50 -11.55
N PRO A 594 -2.05 -29.44 -12.00
CA PRO A 594 -2.93 -30.62 -12.11
C PRO A 594 -2.33 -31.72 -12.99
N ASP A 595 -1.62 -31.34 -14.04
CA ASP A 595 -1.06 -32.27 -15.04
C ASP A 595 0.30 -32.82 -14.66
N ALA A 596 1.09 -32.07 -13.89
CA ALA A 596 2.50 -32.36 -13.66
C ALA A 596 2.79 -33.82 -13.29
N GLY A 597 1.93 -34.45 -12.49
CA GLY A 597 2.05 -35.86 -12.11
C GLY A 597 3.43 -36.22 -11.55
N ASP A 598 4.16 -37.12 -12.26
CA ASP A 598 5.56 -37.50 -11.96
C ASP A 598 6.60 -36.72 -12.83
N GLY A 599 6.14 -35.78 -13.65
CA GLY A 599 6.94 -34.92 -14.54
C GLY A 599 7.78 -33.88 -13.81
N ASP A 600 8.78 -33.33 -14.50
CA ASP A 600 9.70 -32.32 -13.95
C ASP A 600 9.30 -30.92 -14.44
N LEU A 601 8.96 -30.02 -13.52
CA LEU A 601 8.73 -28.60 -13.83
C LEU A 601 10.07 -27.84 -13.77
N GLU A 602 10.14 -26.70 -14.45
CA GLU A 602 11.26 -25.76 -14.36
C GLU A 602 10.86 -24.56 -13.51
N VAL A 603 11.66 -24.25 -12.49
CA VAL A 603 11.47 -23.11 -11.60
C VAL A 603 12.61 -22.13 -11.79
N SER A 604 12.29 -20.86 -12.00
CA SER A 604 13.21 -19.73 -11.97
C SER A 604 12.91 -18.88 -10.74
N LEU A 605 13.94 -18.59 -9.95
CA LEU A 605 13.91 -17.66 -8.83
C LEU A 605 14.88 -16.52 -9.14
N GLU A 606 14.43 -15.28 -9.11
CA GLU A 606 15.29 -14.13 -9.37
C GLU A 606 14.96 -12.97 -8.43
N THR A 607 15.98 -12.30 -7.90
CA THR A 607 15.82 -11.01 -7.22
C THR A 607 15.79 -9.87 -8.24
N THR A 608 14.71 -9.10 -8.30
CA THR A 608 14.47 -8.18 -9.42
C THR A 608 15.31 -6.88 -9.39
N ASN A 609 15.88 -6.49 -8.24
CA ASN A 609 16.68 -5.26 -8.09
C ASN A 609 18.21 -5.48 -8.04
N SER A 610 18.68 -6.63 -8.54
CA SER A 610 20.07 -7.11 -8.43
C SER A 610 21.17 -6.21 -9.02
N GLU A 611 20.85 -5.23 -9.87
CA GLU A 611 21.85 -4.28 -10.38
C GLU A 611 22.30 -3.23 -9.33
N THR A 612 21.55 -3.07 -8.23
CA THR A 612 21.82 -2.08 -7.17
C THR A 612 21.82 -2.64 -5.74
N ILE A 613 21.20 -3.79 -5.50
CA ILE A 613 21.10 -4.45 -4.20
C ILE A 613 21.84 -5.81 -4.26
N ASP A 614 22.83 -6.02 -3.39
CA ASP A 614 23.64 -7.26 -3.31
C ASP A 614 22.82 -8.37 -2.58
N SER A 615 21.66 -8.75 -3.11
CA SER A 615 20.74 -9.71 -2.51
C SER A 615 21.06 -11.16 -2.86
N ASN A 616 20.69 -12.09 -1.99
CA ASN A 616 21.03 -13.51 -2.12
C ASN A 616 19.86 -14.43 -1.75
N LEU A 617 19.60 -15.42 -2.61
CA LEU A 617 18.65 -16.51 -2.39
C LEU A 617 19.37 -17.79 -1.98
N THR A 618 18.80 -18.54 -1.05
CA THR A 618 19.33 -19.83 -0.58
C THR A 618 18.23 -20.87 -0.44
N LEU A 619 18.45 -22.07 -0.98
CA LEU A 619 17.60 -23.24 -0.83
C LEU A 619 18.30 -24.26 0.08
N ASN A 620 17.77 -24.49 1.28
CA ASN A 620 18.39 -25.44 2.22
C ASN A 620 18.11 -26.91 1.87
N SER A 621 17.07 -27.17 1.08
CA SER A 621 16.76 -28.50 0.54
C SER A 621 16.86 -28.52 -0.98
N THR A 622 17.94 -29.13 -1.50
CA THR A 622 18.19 -29.24 -2.95
C THR A 622 18.13 -30.67 -3.48
N SER A 623 17.59 -31.59 -2.68
CA SER A 623 17.52 -33.01 -3.01
C SER A 623 16.54 -33.25 -4.17
N GLY A 624 17.00 -33.91 -5.24
CA GLY A 624 16.14 -34.25 -6.37
C GLY A 624 16.02 -33.16 -7.43
N LEU A 625 16.66 -32.01 -7.22
CA LEU A 625 16.69 -30.90 -8.19
C LEU A 625 17.88 -31.01 -9.13
N THR A 626 17.73 -30.47 -10.33
CA THR A 626 18.81 -30.26 -11.31
C THR A 626 18.91 -28.79 -11.68
N PHE A 627 19.99 -28.13 -11.24
CA PHE A 627 20.23 -26.70 -11.49
C PHE A 627 20.79 -26.45 -12.90
N THR A 628 20.24 -25.44 -13.56
CA THR A 628 20.69 -24.90 -14.86
C THR A 628 21.38 -23.55 -14.68
N THR A 629 20.93 -22.74 -13.70
CA THR A 629 21.54 -21.49 -13.22
C THR A 629 21.61 -21.51 -11.68
N GLY A 630 22.68 -20.95 -11.10
CA GLY A 630 22.92 -21.00 -9.65
C GLY A 630 23.30 -22.38 -9.11
N ASP A 631 23.60 -22.48 -7.82
CA ASP A 631 23.73 -23.75 -7.10
C ASP A 631 22.79 -23.88 -5.88
N GLY A 632 21.93 -22.88 -5.69
CA GLY A 632 20.96 -22.78 -4.63
C GLY A 632 21.56 -22.24 -3.32
N GLN A 633 22.74 -21.62 -3.36
CA GLN A 633 23.44 -21.10 -2.18
C GLN A 633 24.00 -19.71 -2.44
N ALA A 634 23.30 -18.70 -1.93
CA ALA A 634 23.64 -17.29 -2.10
C ALA A 634 23.80 -16.90 -3.59
N ASP A 635 22.74 -17.17 -4.34
CA ASP A 635 22.61 -16.80 -5.76
C ASP A 635 21.56 -15.69 -5.90
N ALA A 636 21.77 -14.74 -6.81
CA ALA A 636 20.74 -13.74 -7.17
C ALA A 636 19.69 -14.29 -8.15
N GLU A 637 20.07 -15.33 -8.91
CA GLU A 637 19.24 -16.04 -9.88
C GLU A 637 19.48 -17.54 -9.72
N ILE A 638 18.42 -18.32 -9.54
CA ILE A 638 18.44 -19.78 -9.43
C ILE A 638 17.45 -20.33 -10.44
N VAL A 639 17.91 -21.18 -11.36
CA VAL A 639 17.02 -21.93 -12.26
C VAL A 639 17.26 -23.42 -12.05
N PHE A 640 16.20 -24.17 -11.77
CA PHE A 640 16.29 -25.60 -11.51
C PHE A 640 15.06 -26.37 -11.98
N THR A 641 15.25 -27.65 -12.24
CA THR A 641 14.18 -28.59 -12.62
C THR A 641 14.00 -29.69 -11.57
N GLY A 642 12.77 -30.18 -11.41
CA GLY A 642 12.46 -31.34 -10.58
C GLY A 642 10.96 -31.62 -10.51
N ASN A 643 10.57 -32.74 -9.92
CA ASN A 643 9.15 -33.03 -9.72
C ASN A 643 8.52 -32.13 -8.62
N LEU A 644 7.20 -32.05 -8.63
CA LEU A 644 6.41 -31.16 -7.77
C LEU A 644 6.73 -31.33 -6.27
N ASP A 645 6.86 -32.58 -5.80
CA ASP A 645 7.23 -32.89 -4.40
C ASP A 645 8.59 -32.31 -4.00
N ASN A 646 9.60 -32.43 -4.86
CA ASN A 646 10.95 -31.93 -4.57
C ASN A 646 11.01 -30.40 -4.70
N ILE A 647 10.28 -29.81 -5.66
CA ILE A 647 10.15 -28.35 -5.82
C ILE A 647 9.53 -27.75 -4.55
N ASN A 648 8.36 -28.24 -4.13
CA ASN A 648 7.70 -27.73 -2.93
C ASN A 648 8.54 -27.93 -1.66
N GLN A 649 9.27 -29.05 -1.56
CA GLN A 649 10.21 -29.24 -0.46
C GLN A 649 11.37 -28.22 -0.50
N ALA A 650 11.87 -27.86 -1.68
CA ALA A 650 12.91 -26.86 -1.83
C ALA A 650 12.43 -25.46 -1.48
N LEU A 651 11.30 -25.04 -2.06
CA LEU A 651 10.68 -23.72 -1.85
C LEU A 651 10.27 -23.50 -0.39
N SER A 652 9.82 -24.55 0.31
CA SER A 652 9.55 -24.49 1.77
C SER A 652 10.77 -24.17 2.63
N THR A 653 11.96 -24.13 2.03
CA THR A 653 13.23 -23.83 2.70
C THR A 653 13.97 -22.65 2.07
N LEU A 654 13.28 -21.90 1.19
CA LEU A 654 13.81 -20.70 0.56
C LEU A 654 14.06 -19.64 1.63
N SER A 655 15.25 -19.06 1.59
CA SER A 655 15.58 -17.89 2.38
C SER A 655 16.22 -16.81 1.53
N TYR A 656 16.02 -15.58 1.99
CA TYR A 656 16.48 -14.35 1.38
C TYR A 656 17.42 -13.61 2.34
N THR A 657 18.40 -12.89 1.79
CA THR A 657 19.24 -11.96 2.54
C THR A 657 19.53 -10.75 1.66
N GLY A 658 19.06 -9.58 2.08
CA GLY A 658 19.32 -8.30 1.42
C GLY A 658 20.49 -7.59 2.10
N ASN A 659 21.46 -7.09 1.33
CA ASN A 659 22.67 -6.44 1.87
C ASN A 659 22.66 -4.91 1.74
N ASN A 660 21.63 -4.32 1.15
CA ASN A 660 21.42 -2.87 1.12
C ASN A 660 19.95 -2.61 1.48
N SER A 661 19.66 -1.53 2.20
CA SER A 661 18.29 -1.12 2.50
C SER A 661 17.49 -0.65 1.27
N GLY A 662 16.17 -0.72 1.38
CA GLY A 662 15.22 -0.37 0.31
C GLY A 662 14.24 -1.50 0.00
N SER A 663 13.58 -1.39 -1.15
CA SER A 663 12.64 -2.41 -1.64
C SER A 663 13.33 -3.40 -2.59
N ASP A 664 13.05 -4.68 -2.42
CA ASP A 664 13.45 -5.76 -3.33
C ASP A 664 12.26 -6.71 -3.53
N SER A 665 12.34 -7.61 -4.50
CA SER A 665 11.32 -8.65 -4.65
C SER A 665 11.92 -9.94 -5.18
N ILE A 666 11.30 -11.06 -4.84
CA ILE A 666 11.64 -12.37 -5.41
C ILE A 666 10.60 -12.69 -6.47
N SER A 667 11.02 -12.73 -7.73
CA SER A 667 10.22 -13.32 -8.80
C SER A 667 10.39 -14.83 -8.79
N ILE A 668 9.26 -15.53 -8.73
CA ILE A 668 9.16 -16.98 -8.83
C ILE A 668 8.38 -17.27 -10.10
N SER A 669 9.02 -17.93 -11.05
CA SER A 669 8.37 -18.38 -12.29
C SER A 669 8.43 -19.90 -12.36
N VAL A 670 7.29 -20.55 -12.60
CA VAL A 670 7.21 -22.00 -12.79
C VAL A 670 6.68 -22.28 -14.19
N ASN A 671 7.45 -23.05 -14.95
CA ASN A 671 7.08 -23.52 -16.28
C ASN A 671 6.88 -25.04 -16.24
N ASP A 672 5.76 -25.49 -16.79
CA ASP A 672 5.37 -26.90 -16.78
C ASP A 672 6.16 -27.79 -17.74
N GLN A 673 6.98 -27.20 -18.61
CA GLN A 673 7.75 -27.86 -19.68
C GLN A 673 6.89 -28.73 -20.62
N GLY A 674 5.58 -28.45 -20.69
CA GLY A 674 4.57 -29.23 -21.41
C GLY A 674 4.27 -30.57 -20.74
N ASN A 675 4.36 -30.65 -19.41
CA ASN A 675 4.06 -31.87 -18.66
C ASN A 675 2.55 -32.08 -18.48
N THR A 676 2.00 -32.55 -19.60
CA THR A 676 0.83 -33.44 -19.79
C THR A 676 -0.56 -32.85 -19.87
N GLY A 677 -0.80 -32.18 -21.00
CA GLY A 677 -1.99 -32.36 -21.83
C GLY A 677 -1.70 -32.05 -23.31
N GLU A 678 -2.72 -31.95 -24.16
CA GLU A 678 -2.51 -31.34 -25.48
C GLU A 678 -2.27 -29.83 -25.32
N GLY A 679 -1.09 -29.33 -25.67
CA GLY A 679 -0.73 -27.91 -25.51
C GLY A 679 0.77 -27.63 -25.68
N ASP A 680 1.12 -26.35 -25.75
CA ASP A 680 2.51 -25.88 -25.57
C ASP A 680 2.75 -25.64 -24.06
N ALA A 681 4.02 -25.54 -23.64
CA ALA A 681 4.36 -25.32 -22.24
C ALA A 681 3.78 -24.00 -21.71
N GLN A 682 3.15 -24.04 -20.54
CA GLN A 682 2.62 -22.88 -19.85
C GLN A 682 3.53 -22.45 -18.69
N THR A 683 3.37 -21.20 -18.25
CA THR A 683 4.15 -20.59 -17.18
C THR A 683 3.25 -19.75 -16.31
N ASP A 684 3.44 -19.85 -15.00
CA ASP A 684 2.91 -18.90 -14.03
C ASP A 684 4.07 -18.17 -13.34
N THR A 685 3.82 -16.94 -12.88
CA THR A 685 4.81 -16.12 -12.20
C THR A 685 4.19 -15.35 -11.06
N ALA A 686 4.79 -15.47 -9.88
CA ALA A 686 4.44 -14.73 -8.68
C ALA A 686 5.60 -13.84 -8.21
N LEU A 687 5.27 -12.78 -7.49
CA LEU A 687 6.21 -11.87 -6.85
C LEU A 687 6.05 -11.92 -5.34
N ILE A 688 7.16 -11.83 -4.63
CA ILE A 688 7.18 -11.65 -3.17
C ILE A 688 7.90 -10.35 -2.89
N ASP A 689 7.16 -9.36 -2.40
CA ASP A 689 7.73 -8.06 -2.04
C ASP A 689 8.48 -8.13 -0.71
N ILE A 690 9.67 -7.54 -0.70
CA ILE A 690 10.57 -7.50 0.44
C ILE A 690 10.98 -6.06 0.73
N SER A 691 10.76 -5.63 1.97
CA SER A 691 11.31 -4.40 2.51
C SER A 691 12.54 -4.72 3.35
N ILE A 692 13.66 -4.07 3.03
CA ILE A 692 14.95 -4.24 3.72
C ILE A 692 15.21 -2.98 4.55
N ASN A 693 15.17 -3.12 5.87
CA ASN A 693 15.39 -2.01 6.79
C ASN A 693 16.87 -1.90 7.19
N ASP A 694 17.47 -0.71 7.10
CA ASP A 694 18.77 -0.42 7.72
C ASP A 694 18.52 0.06 9.15
N LEU A 695 19.14 -0.57 10.15
CA LEU A 695 18.88 -0.23 11.55
C LEU A 695 19.69 1.01 11.97
N PRO A 696 19.12 1.91 12.81
CA PRO A 696 19.84 3.10 13.26
C PRO A 696 21.14 2.75 13.99
N LEU A 697 22.24 3.41 13.64
CA LEU A 697 23.54 3.21 14.28
C LEU A 697 23.84 4.32 15.29
N VAL A 698 23.99 3.97 16.57
CA VAL A 698 24.47 4.91 17.61
C VAL A 698 25.95 5.23 17.37
N ALA A 699 26.20 6.30 16.61
CA ALA A 699 27.53 6.73 16.18
C ALA A 699 28.34 7.33 17.33
N THR A 700 27.69 8.07 18.23
CA THR A 700 28.30 8.72 19.39
C THR A 700 27.44 8.49 20.64
N ASN A 701 28.06 8.04 21.74
CA ASN A 701 27.44 7.92 23.07
C ASN A 701 28.52 8.16 24.15
N ASN A 702 28.74 9.44 24.48
CA ASN A 702 29.73 9.90 25.45
C ASN A 702 29.05 10.32 26.75
N GLU A 703 29.73 10.05 27.88
CA GLU A 703 29.28 10.42 29.22
C GLU A 703 29.02 11.94 29.36
N LEU A 704 27.87 12.31 29.94
CA LEU A 704 27.60 13.66 30.43
C LEU A 704 28.20 13.84 31.84
N VAL A 705 28.94 14.93 32.05
CA VAL A 705 29.41 15.34 33.39
C VAL A 705 28.64 16.56 33.85
N VAL A 706 27.92 16.44 34.97
CA VAL A 706 27.09 17.51 35.53
C VAL A 706 27.48 17.82 36.98
N ASN A 707 27.51 19.09 37.36
CA ASN A 707 27.75 19.45 38.76
C ASN A 707 26.47 19.23 39.59
N THR A 708 26.62 19.00 40.89
CA THR A 708 25.46 18.98 41.81
C THR A 708 24.65 20.28 41.69
N GLU A 709 23.32 20.16 41.57
CA GLU A 709 22.38 21.30 41.43
C GLU A 709 22.46 22.07 40.09
N GLU A 710 23.16 21.53 39.08
CA GLU A 710 23.16 22.08 37.72
C GLU A 710 22.40 21.18 36.74
N THR A 711 21.92 21.78 35.67
CA THR A 711 21.30 21.09 34.52
C THR A 711 22.34 20.92 33.43
N GLY A 712 22.54 19.69 32.97
CA GLY A 712 23.40 19.38 31.83
C GLY A 712 22.60 19.30 30.52
N ILE A 713 23.17 19.78 29.42
CA ILE A 713 22.59 19.63 28.07
C ILE A 713 23.21 18.39 27.43
N ILE A 714 22.38 17.54 26.84
CA ILE A 714 22.81 16.40 26.01
C ILE A 714 22.72 16.86 24.55
N ASP A 715 23.86 17.18 23.96
CA ASP A 715 23.97 17.62 22.57
C ASP A 715 24.58 16.55 21.65
N ASN A 716 24.71 16.85 20.36
CA ASN A 716 25.21 15.90 19.35
C ASN A 716 26.69 15.51 19.54
N THR A 717 27.44 16.18 20.42
CA THR A 717 28.79 15.76 20.79
C THR A 717 28.77 14.64 21.84
N LEU A 718 27.64 14.49 22.53
CA LEU A 718 27.41 13.48 23.55
C LEU A 718 26.59 12.31 23.02
N LEU A 719 25.51 12.56 22.27
CA LEU A 719 24.65 11.51 21.72
C LEU A 719 24.31 11.80 20.26
N GLU A 720 24.65 10.87 19.37
CA GLU A 720 24.36 10.97 17.94
C GLU A 720 24.04 9.58 17.38
N THR A 721 22.94 9.46 16.66
CA THR A 721 22.59 8.28 15.89
C THR A 721 22.46 8.66 14.43
N THR A 722 22.98 7.80 13.56
CA THR A 722 22.98 7.98 12.11
C THR A 722 22.26 6.82 11.46
N ASP A 723 21.60 7.10 10.36
CA ASP A 723 20.81 6.13 9.60
C ASP A 723 20.81 6.56 8.12
N ASP A 724 20.99 5.60 7.21
CA ASP A 724 21.09 5.89 5.78
C ASP A 724 19.71 5.94 5.07
N SER A 725 18.61 5.60 5.77
CA SER A 725 17.24 5.51 5.21
C SER A 725 16.49 6.84 5.04
N ASN A 726 17.07 7.99 5.44
CA ASN A 726 16.45 9.34 5.41
C ASN A 726 15.13 9.47 6.20
N THR A 727 14.84 8.56 7.12
CA THR A 727 13.67 8.61 8.01
C THR A 727 13.94 9.46 9.26
N THR A 728 12.90 9.82 10.01
CA THR A 728 13.06 10.56 11.27
C THR A 728 13.40 9.60 12.40
N LEU A 729 14.57 9.78 13.02
CA LEU A 729 15.00 8.96 14.16
C LEU A 729 14.28 9.35 15.45
N ILE A 730 13.56 8.38 16.02
CA ILE A 730 12.86 8.52 17.29
C ILE A 730 13.57 7.73 18.38
N TYR A 731 14.04 8.43 19.40
CA TYR A 731 14.57 7.89 20.64
C TYR A 731 13.44 7.65 21.63
N THR A 732 13.26 6.43 22.11
CA THR A 732 12.33 6.11 23.19
C THR A 732 13.12 5.80 24.46
N VAL A 733 12.80 6.45 25.57
CA VAL A 733 13.47 6.15 26.85
C VAL A 733 12.88 4.88 27.44
N THR A 734 13.69 3.82 27.48
CA THR A 734 13.26 2.49 27.94
C THR A 734 13.49 2.29 29.44
N GLU A 735 14.47 2.97 30.02
CA GLU A 735 14.69 3.04 31.45
C GLU A 735 15.06 4.47 31.84
N LEU A 736 14.20 5.13 32.62
CA LEU A 736 14.43 6.49 33.11
C LEU A 736 15.60 6.56 34.10
N PRO A 737 16.26 7.72 34.22
CA PRO A 737 17.21 7.96 35.30
C PRO A 737 16.60 7.75 36.68
N THR A 738 17.41 7.28 37.61
CA THR A 738 16.94 6.91 38.97
C THR A 738 17.24 7.97 40.03
N ARG A 739 18.10 8.94 39.71
CA ARG A 739 18.62 9.97 40.60
C ARG A 739 18.54 11.37 39.98
N GLY A 740 17.64 11.54 39.02
CA GLY A 740 17.42 12.80 38.32
C GLY A 740 16.27 12.68 37.33
N LYS A 741 16.11 13.73 36.53
CA LYS A 741 15.06 13.80 35.51
C LYS A 741 15.66 14.18 34.17
N LEU A 742 15.19 13.49 33.15
CA LEU A 742 15.44 13.86 31.76
C LEU A 742 14.30 14.78 31.31
N LEU A 743 14.64 15.88 30.65
CA LEU A 743 13.72 16.95 30.28
C LEU A 743 13.97 17.38 28.82
N ILE A 744 12.92 17.77 28.11
CA ILE A 744 13.00 18.42 26.80
C ILE A 744 12.31 19.76 26.87
N ASP A 745 13.08 20.81 26.57
CA ASP A 745 12.64 22.20 26.71
C ASP A 745 12.00 22.50 28.10
N GLY A 746 12.48 21.81 29.14
CA GLY A 746 11.97 21.92 30.51
C GLY A 746 10.76 21.04 30.86
N GLY A 747 10.18 20.31 29.90
CA GLY A 747 9.05 19.39 30.11
C GLY A 747 9.46 17.91 30.23
N SER A 748 8.57 17.07 30.78
CA SER A 748 8.72 15.61 30.76
C SER A 748 8.27 15.00 29.44
N PHE A 749 8.90 13.90 29.03
CA PHE A 749 8.63 13.24 27.75
C PHE A 749 8.83 11.73 27.87
N THR A 750 8.39 10.98 26.86
CA THR A 750 8.63 9.53 26.73
C THR A 750 9.53 9.19 25.53
N SER A 751 9.59 10.08 24.53
CA SER A 751 10.46 9.98 23.36
C SER A 751 10.96 11.35 22.90
N PHE A 752 11.98 11.35 22.03
CA PHE A 752 12.62 12.55 21.46
C PHE A 752 13.31 12.25 20.14
N THR A 753 13.77 13.26 19.43
CA THR A 753 14.38 13.12 18.10
C THR A 753 15.85 13.50 18.08
N GLN A 754 16.59 13.07 17.06
CA GLN A 754 17.96 13.55 16.81
C GLN A 754 17.98 15.09 16.64
N GLY A 755 16.91 15.68 16.08
CA GLY A 755 16.75 17.13 15.94
C GLY A 755 16.66 17.88 17.27
N ASP A 756 16.07 17.27 18.31
CA ASP A 756 15.98 17.87 19.66
C ASP A 756 17.36 17.94 20.32
N ILE A 757 18.18 16.91 20.12
CA ILE A 757 19.57 16.84 20.58
C ILE A 757 20.41 17.92 19.87
N GLU A 758 20.25 18.05 18.55
CA GLU A 758 20.98 19.05 17.74
C GLU A 758 20.63 20.48 18.13
N GLN A 759 19.38 20.72 18.52
CA GLN A 759 18.91 22.01 19.03
C GLN A 759 19.29 22.25 20.50
N GLY A 760 19.82 21.24 21.19
CA GLY A 760 20.22 21.32 22.60
C GLY A 760 19.03 21.38 23.56
N LEU A 761 17.87 20.85 23.16
CA LEU A 761 16.64 20.85 23.96
C LEU A 761 16.62 19.73 25.01
N LEU A 762 17.34 18.64 24.76
CA LEU A 762 17.46 17.52 25.69
C LEU A 762 18.40 17.87 26.85
N THR A 763 17.87 17.79 28.07
CA THR A 763 18.60 18.16 29.29
C THR A 763 18.41 17.13 30.41
N TYR A 764 19.38 17.06 31.31
CA TYR A 764 19.33 16.26 32.52
C TYR A 764 19.49 17.13 33.76
N GLU A 765 18.56 17.01 34.70
CA GLU A 765 18.58 17.66 36.01
C GLU A 765 18.81 16.61 37.10
N HIS A 766 19.91 16.73 37.84
CA HIS A 766 20.25 15.80 38.92
C HIS A 766 19.50 16.14 40.22
N ASP A 767 19.09 15.11 40.98
CA ASP A 767 18.35 15.30 42.22
C ASP A 767 19.16 16.06 43.29
N THR A 768 18.52 17.02 43.95
CA THR A 768 19.18 17.81 45.00
C THR A 768 19.64 16.93 46.17
N ASN A 769 20.92 17.03 46.52
CA ASN A 769 21.62 16.25 47.56
C ASN A 769 21.95 14.79 47.21
N ASP A 770 21.80 14.36 45.96
CA ASP A 770 22.41 13.12 45.48
C ASP A 770 23.83 13.39 44.95
N THR A 771 24.73 12.44 45.16
CA THR A 771 26.17 12.51 44.81
C THR A 771 26.63 11.29 44.03
N GLU A 772 25.71 10.40 43.67
CA GLU A 772 25.99 9.19 42.89
C GLU A 772 25.69 9.43 41.41
N ASN A 773 26.47 8.78 40.55
CA ASN A 773 26.23 8.76 39.10
C ASN A 773 24.85 8.16 38.77
N ASP A 774 24.35 8.50 37.59
CA ASP A 774 23.07 8.06 37.06
C ASP A 774 23.22 7.62 35.60
N SER A 775 22.17 7.05 35.04
CA SER A 775 22.14 6.68 33.62
C SER A 775 20.69 6.51 33.16
N PHE A 776 20.46 6.51 31.86
CA PHE A 776 19.18 6.09 31.28
C PHE A 776 19.42 5.17 30.09
N SER A 777 18.49 4.25 29.86
CA SER A 777 18.50 3.39 28.68
C SER A 777 17.49 3.90 27.66
N PHE A 778 17.83 3.77 26.38
CA PHE A 778 16.98 4.20 25.28
C PHE A 778 17.02 3.18 24.14
N SER A 779 15.99 3.22 23.31
CA SER A 779 15.97 2.59 21.99
C SER A 779 15.80 3.65 20.91
N VAL A 780 16.29 3.39 19.71
CA VAL A 780 16.15 4.28 18.55
C VAL A 780 15.52 3.51 17.41
N SER A 781 14.47 4.09 16.82
CA SER A 781 13.74 3.55 15.67
C SER A 781 13.79 4.54 14.49
N ASP A 782 13.91 3.98 13.29
CA ASP A 782 13.72 4.62 11.98
C ASP A 782 12.25 4.62 11.52
N GLN A 783 11.34 4.06 12.33
CA GLN A 783 9.91 3.85 12.06
C GLN A 783 9.58 2.83 10.96
N VAL A 784 10.55 2.08 10.44
CA VAL A 784 10.39 1.09 9.36
C VAL A 784 10.71 -0.33 9.84
N GLY A 785 11.17 -0.51 11.09
CA GLY A 785 11.40 -1.84 11.66
C GLY A 785 11.98 -1.85 13.07
N GLY A 786 12.88 -2.80 13.33
CA GLY A 786 13.50 -3.04 14.64
C GLY A 786 14.18 -1.81 15.27
N GLU A 787 14.62 -1.93 16.52
CA GLU A 787 15.22 -0.81 17.26
C GLU A 787 16.65 -1.10 17.71
N THR A 788 17.50 -0.07 17.71
CA THR A 788 18.83 -0.13 18.34
C THR A 788 18.76 0.37 19.77
N THR A 789 19.21 -0.44 20.73
CA THR A 789 19.19 -0.10 22.17
C THR A 789 20.57 0.25 22.70
N ASP A 790 20.70 1.28 23.54
CA ASP A 790 21.93 1.59 24.27
C ASP A 790 21.64 2.22 25.65
N THR A 791 22.68 2.51 26.43
CA THR A 791 22.60 3.20 27.73
C THR A 791 23.50 4.42 27.74
N PHE A 792 22.94 5.57 28.12
CA PHE A 792 23.65 6.83 28.26
C PHE A 792 24.08 7.04 29.72
N GLU A 793 25.38 7.22 29.94
CA GLU A 793 25.97 7.35 31.28
C GLU A 793 26.10 8.81 31.72
N ILE A 794 25.78 9.10 32.98
CA ILE A 794 25.81 10.44 33.57
C ILE A 794 26.63 10.43 34.85
N ARG A 795 27.69 11.25 34.87
CA ARG A 795 28.56 11.41 36.02
C ARG A 795 28.29 12.71 36.75
N VAL A 796 28.19 12.62 38.07
CA VAL A 796 27.97 13.76 38.95
C VAL A 796 29.32 14.22 39.49
N ASN A 797 29.62 15.50 39.33
CA ASN A 797 30.81 16.16 39.86
C ASN A 797 30.43 16.96 41.12
N VAL A 798 31.00 16.58 42.26
CA VAL A 798 30.66 17.12 43.57
C VAL A 798 31.79 18.05 44.04
N PRO A 799 31.51 19.33 44.37
CA PRO A 799 32.55 20.27 44.75
C PRO A 799 33.39 19.81 45.96
N PRO A 800 34.69 20.13 46.00
CA PRO A 800 35.56 19.75 47.10
C PRO A 800 35.14 20.44 48.40
N THR A 801 35.18 19.69 49.50
CA THR A 801 34.90 20.20 50.84
C THR A 801 36.16 20.71 51.51
N VAL A 802 36.08 21.83 52.24
CA VAL A 802 37.25 22.44 52.91
C VAL A 802 37.02 22.55 54.41
N THR A 803 37.98 22.03 55.18
CA THR A 803 38.09 22.23 56.63
C THR A 803 39.22 23.19 56.94
N SER A 804 38.89 24.31 57.58
CA SER A 804 39.85 25.33 58.04
C SER A 804 39.80 25.50 59.56
N ASN A 805 40.96 25.46 60.23
CA ASN A 805 41.11 25.73 61.66
C ASN A 805 42.17 26.81 61.93
N ASN A 806 42.01 27.52 63.05
CA ASN A 806 42.96 28.56 63.46
C ASN A 806 44.38 28.00 63.68
N LEU A 807 45.37 28.70 63.16
CA LEU A 807 46.79 28.48 63.45
C LEU A 807 47.27 29.49 64.50
N SER A 808 47.96 29.04 65.55
CA SER A 808 48.58 29.91 66.55
C SER A 808 50.06 30.07 66.26
N VAL A 809 50.50 31.31 66.07
CA VAL A 809 51.88 31.63 65.68
C VAL A 809 52.48 32.65 66.66
N ASP A 810 53.71 32.40 67.11
CA ASP A 810 54.48 33.38 67.86
C ASP A 810 55.04 34.44 66.88
N GLU A 811 55.02 35.72 67.28
CA GLU A 811 55.53 36.83 66.45
C GLU A 811 56.95 36.54 65.92
N GLN A 812 57.17 36.76 64.62
CA GLN A 812 58.44 36.51 63.90
C GLN A 812 58.88 35.03 63.86
N VAL A 813 57.98 34.08 64.15
CA VAL A 813 58.22 32.65 63.98
C VAL A 813 57.45 32.14 62.78
N GLN A 814 58.13 31.45 61.88
CA GLN A 814 57.53 30.72 60.77
C GLN A 814 56.96 29.39 61.29
N VAL A 815 55.70 29.10 60.95
CA VAL A 815 55.00 27.89 61.37
C VAL A 815 54.37 27.23 60.15
N GLU A 816 54.47 25.90 60.07
CA GLU A 816 53.86 25.09 59.01
C GLU A 816 52.34 25.13 59.12
N ILE A 817 51.67 25.34 57.98
CA ILE A 817 50.23 25.09 57.84
C ILE A 817 50.10 23.60 57.51
N THR A 818 49.43 22.85 58.38
CA THR A 818 49.25 21.40 58.24
C THR A 818 47.80 21.05 57.91
N ASN A 819 47.51 19.77 57.64
CA ASN A 819 46.14 19.27 57.47
C ASN A 819 45.24 19.49 58.70
N GLU A 820 45.81 19.76 59.88
CA GLU A 820 44.99 20.17 61.03
C GLU A 820 44.43 21.59 60.86
N ASN A 821 45.11 22.43 60.07
CA ASN A 821 44.79 23.84 59.86
C ASN A 821 44.05 24.08 58.55
N LEU A 822 44.41 23.36 57.50
CA LEU A 822 43.81 23.50 56.18
C LEU A 822 43.82 22.13 55.47
N LEU A 823 42.64 21.60 55.18
CA LEU A 823 42.45 20.34 54.48
C LEU A 823 41.27 20.48 53.51
N ALA A 824 41.48 20.18 52.24
CA ALA A 824 40.42 19.95 51.27
C ALA A 824 40.32 18.46 50.95
N GLU A 825 39.08 18.00 50.82
CA GLU A 825 38.75 16.63 50.44
C GLU A 825 37.73 16.69 49.32
N ASP A 826 38.05 16.01 48.21
CA ASP A 826 37.12 15.81 47.10
C ASP A 826 36.35 14.51 47.34
N PRO A 827 35.01 14.54 47.39
CA PRO A 827 34.21 13.33 47.51
C PRO A 827 34.20 12.49 46.21
N ASP A 828 34.57 13.04 45.06
CA ASP A 828 34.58 12.33 43.79
C ASP A 828 35.73 11.30 43.73
N THR A 829 35.40 10.07 43.35
CA THR A 829 36.34 8.94 43.44
C THR A 829 37.48 8.96 42.42
N ASP A 830 37.38 9.81 41.39
CA ASP A 830 38.36 9.98 40.31
C ASP A 830 39.38 11.10 40.56
N ALA A 831 39.15 11.98 41.54
CA ALA A 831 40.07 13.04 41.94
C ALA A 831 41.00 12.58 43.08
N GLY A 832 42.29 12.42 42.80
CA GLY A 832 43.28 12.13 43.86
C GLY A 832 43.60 13.38 44.68
N ALA A 833 43.79 13.28 45.99
CA ALA A 833 44.10 14.43 46.87
C ALA A 833 45.37 15.23 46.51
N GLU A 834 46.14 14.86 45.48
CA GLU A 834 47.27 15.63 44.95
C GLU A 834 46.87 16.64 43.86
N THR A 835 45.65 16.54 43.31
CA THR A 835 45.16 17.39 42.21
C THR A 835 44.32 18.58 42.67
N LEU A 836 43.97 18.68 43.96
CA LEU A 836 43.25 19.81 44.53
C LEU A 836 44.12 21.07 44.60
N ILE A 837 43.68 22.13 43.94
CA ILE A 837 44.41 23.40 43.79
C ILE A 837 43.74 24.49 44.61
N TYR A 838 44.53 25.19 45.43
CA TYR A 838 44.13 26.37 46.18
C TYR A 838 44.63 27.63 45.48
N GLU A 839 43.74 28.49 45.00
CA GLU A 839 44.10 29.80 44.46
C GLU A 839 43.86 30.91 45.50
N LEU A 840 44.87 31.72 45.79
CA LEU A 840 44.76 32.81 46.77
C LEU A 840 43.95 34.00 46.22
N THR A 841 42.88 34.37 46.93
CA THR A 841 41.98 35.48 46.59
C THR A 841 42.11 36.69 47.53
N GLU A 842 42.73 36.52 48.71
CA GLU A 842 43.09 37.62 49.61
C GLU A 842 44.34 37.24 50.41
N LEU A 843 45.30 38.15 50.49
CA LEU A 843 46.54 37.95 51.24
C LEU A 843 46.40 38.40 52.72
N PRO A 844 47.21 37.86 53.64
CA PRO A 844 47.29 38.36 55.00
C PRO A 844 47.76 39.82 55.06
N THR A 845 47.32 40.54 56.09
CA THR A 845 47.61 41.97 56.28
C THR A 845 48.72 42.22 57.30
N SER A 846 49.03 41.23 58.14
CA SER A 846 49.95 41.33 59.28
C SER A 846 50.97 40.18 59.30
N GLY A 847 51.21 39.54 58.16
CA GLY A 847 52.12 38.41 57.96
C GLY A 847 52.21 37.97 56.50
N GLU A 848 52.98 36.92 56.25
CA GLU A 848 53.20 36.36 54.91
C GLU A 848 52.92 34.85 54.89
N ILE A 849 52.31 34.37 53.80
CA ILE A 849 52.20 32.94 53.48
C ILE A 849 53.33 32.60 52.52
N GLN A 850 54.01 31.50 52.76
CA GLN A 850 55.15 31.07 51.97
C GLN A 850 55.03 29.60 51.58
N LEU A 851 55.31 29.31 50.31
CA LEU A 851 55.50 27.96 49.79
C LEU A 851 56.99 27.73 49.57
N ASP A 852 57.57 26.72 50.20
CA ASP A 852 59.02 26.42 50.11
C ASP A 852 59.94 27.63 50.43
N ASN A 853 59.50 28.51 51.33
CA ASN A 853 60.14 29.79 51.70
C ASN A 853 60.10 30.89 50.63
N ALA A 854 59.27 30.76 49.59
CA ALA A 854 58.92 31.85 48.69
C ALA A 854 57.57 32.44 49.13
N THR A 855 57.53 33.75 49.35
CA THR A 855 56.30 34.49 49.66
C THR A 855 55.33 34.37 48.49
N LEU A 856 54.11 33.94 48.78
CA LEU A 856 53.03 33.84 47.82
C LEU A 856 52.38 35.21 47.62
N GLU A 857 52.06 35.52 46.37
CA GLU A 857 51.34 36.71 45.94
C GLU A 857 49.88 36.36 45.61
N LEU A 858 49.05 37.39 45.40
CA LEU A 858 47.66 37.20 44.98
C LEU A 858 47.61 36.43 43.64
N THR A 859 46.68 35.50 43.47
CA THR A 859 46.56 34.56 42.32
C THR A 859 47.62 33.46 42.23
N ASP A 860 48.58 33.40 43.16
CA ASP A 860 49.42 32.22 43.27
C ASP A 860 48.59 31.02 43.77
N THR A 861 48.97 29.83 43.30
CA THR A 861 48.32 28.58 43.65
C THR A 861 49.25 27.66 44.45
N PHE A 862 48.68 26.88 45.36
CA PHE A 862 49.36 25.73 45.98
C PHE A 862 48.41 24.52 45.98
N THR A 863 48.94 23.33 46.19
CA THR A 863 48.15 22.09 46.16
C THR A 863 47.92 21.51 47.55
N GLN A 864 46.93 20.63 47.70
CA GLN A 864 46.80 19.84 48.93
C GLN A 864 48.03 18.96 49.18
N GLN A 865 48.76 18.58 48.13
CA GLN A 865 50.04 17.87 48.26
C GLN A 865 51.12 18.73 48.94
N ASP A 866 51.17 20.03 48.68
CA ASP A 866 52.13 20.96 49.30
C ASP A 866 51.91 21.09 50.82
N ILE A 867 50.65 21.10 51.26
CA ILE A 867 50.29 21.06 52.68
C ILE A 867 50.68 19.70 53.29
N ASN A 868 50.35 18.60 52.61
CA ASN A 868 50.67 17.23 53.06
C ASN A 868 52.19 17.03 53.26
N GLN A 869 53.01 17.72 52.47
CA GLN A 869 54.47 17.68 52.54
C GLN A 869 55.08 18.69 53.54
N GLY A 870 54.26 19.58 54.12
CA GLY A 870 54.70 20.62 55.06
C GLY A 870 55.42 21.79 54.39
N SER A 871 55.23 21.99 53.08
CA SER A 871 55.88 23.04 52.30
C SER A 871 55.21 24.42 52.46
N LEU A 872 53.95 24.44 52.90
CA LEU A 872 53.20 25.68 53.14
C LEU A 872 53.40 26.18 54.59
N THR A 873 53.76 27.45 54.73
CA THR A 873 54.06 28.07 56.03
C THR A 873 53.46 29.47 56.14
N TYR A 874 53.21 29.93 57.36
CA TYR A 874 52.85 31.31 57.66
C TYR A 874 53.81 31.92 58.68
N GLN A 875 54.18 33.18 58.47
CA GLN A 875 55.01 33.96 59.39
C GLN A 875 54.31 35.28 59.74
N GLY A 876 53.94 35.44 61.02
CA GLY A 876 53.30 36.66 61.52
C GLY A 876 54.31 37.77 61.82
N GLU A 877 54.02 39.00 61.38
CA GLU A 877 54.85 40.19 61.59
C GLU A 877 54.36 41.07 62.77
N GLU A 878 53.06 41.09 63.06
CA GLU A 878 52.47 41.84 64.18
C GLU A 878 51.58 40.96 65.08
N VAL A 879 51.42 41.36 66.35
CA VAL A 879 50.53 40.65 67.30
C VAL A 879 49.06 41.00 66.98
N GLY A 880 48.28 40.01 66.54
CA GLY A 880 46.87 40.21 66.20
C GLY A 880 46.21 38.95 65.64
N THR A 881 45.04 39.13 65.01
CA THR A 881 44.40 38.12 64.16
C THR A 881 44.67 38.52 62.72
N ASP A 882 45.09 37.55 61.91
CA ASP A 882 45.32 37.73 60.49
C ASP A 882 44.58 36.64 59.71
N THR A 883 44.20 36.94 58.48
CA THR A 883 43.35 36.07 57.63
C THR A 883 43.77 36.17 56.19
N PHE A 884 43.61 35.08 55.44
CA PHE A 884 43.74 35.04 53.99
C PHE A 884 42.55 34.26 53.42
N SER A 885 42.24 34.49 52.14
CA SER A 885 41.11 33.87 51.44
C SER A 885 41.61 33.11 50.22
N TYR A 886 40.92 32.04 49.85
CA TYR A 886 41.27 31.17 48.72
C TYR A 886 40.02 30.51 48.11
N VAL A 887 40.17 29.98 46.90
CA VAL A 887 39.20 29.11 46.23
C VAL A 887 39.87 27.76 45.97
N VAL A 888 39.11 26.66 46.12
CA VAL A 888 39.59 25.30 45.83
C VAL A 888 38.88 24.80 44.59
N THR A 889 39.64 24.24 43.66
CA THR A 889 39.18 23.59 42.44
C THR A 889 39.81 22.22 42.28
#